data_AF-A0A817VN63-F1
#
_entry.id   AF-A0A817VN63-F1
#
_cell.length_a   1.000
_cell.length_b   1.000
_cell.length_c   1.000
_cell.angle_alpha   90.00
_cell.angle_beta   90.00
_cell.angle_gamma   90.00
#
_symmetry.space_group_name_H-M   'P 1'
#
loop_
_entity.id
_entity.type
_entity.pdbx_description
1 polymer ?
#
loop_
_entity_poly.entity_id
_entity_poly.type
_entity_poly.pdbx_seq_one_letter_code
_entity_poly.pdbx_strand_id
1 'polypeptide(L)'
;MFPKKPPTDINKNDFLHNLDEAREARRREKQMQQAAIIIQKTVRGYLIRKKYRDYRKNELKQIFLGFTDPNPQKYPSLQLASTMFPHLQHFLLYYNRMKVKNNSTDLQQLLLGVLNYISTSLIIDDIKYSHLAAFFNKEVNAQWMKFNQDFMIVILKVIETTELTTNDDIKLIISSLNYLYLITDCQSWKALQKNMNELLLKTMLALNRSYLIHLGQHNLLKTLKISMIRCMHRRLESSIIHNIATLAFKLLLNSDFNRTHLILFSQTILIIPTFITMCHESSHKLFQMICQKDLFNHLICIYSIKEAFVSLSENIDIIELCYMLGNIVALASIDLNQLEAMKQPFIHCLFNILDVCRQRQTSNEQSGKQTKMTSVWHPIIGHVRGKTSGMTVSNQEIVQRVIIQYKFLWSKSFVNMLFESIPTTSSGNQSLSTAKKETISTIYLIFRIVYIHRMSVYRTYTRIKNQIKMFSEGFKTLMKPEWINMFSVPELQQLISGESSDIDLEDLKSNIVYQGGYHRTHPVIKWLWQTLEQDFSREERALFLRFVTSSSRAPLLGFRSLNPPFTIRCLESSEHEEEGDSLGRILRNMVTINRTSSERLPSSSTCFNLLKLPNYKTRRILLDKLRYAIKANAGFELS
;
A
#
# COMPACT_ATOMS: atom_id res chain seq x y z
N MET A 1 -99.68 -75.11 -20.92
CA MET A 1 -98.64 -76.16 -21.07
C MET A 1 -97.53 -75.86 -20.06
N PHE A 2 -97.42 -76.61 -18.98
CA PHE A 2 -96.21 -76.61 -18.12
C PHE A 2 -95.03 -77.21 -18.91
N PRO A 3 -93.75 -77.17 -18.46
CA PRO A 3 -93.05 -76.26 -17.51
C PRO A 3 -91.69 -75.78 -18.07
N LYS A 4 -90.95 -74.90 -17.37
CA LYS A 4 -89.47 -75.00 -17.31
C LYS A 4 -88.92 -74.36 -16.03
N LYS A 5 -88.05 -75.13 -15.39
CA LYS A 5 -87.41 -74.97 -14.08
C LYS A 5 -86.75 -73.59 -13.86
N PRO A 6 -86.64 -73.13 -12.59
CA PRO A 6 -85.85 -71.94 -12.28
C PRO A 6 -84.35 -72.29 -12.39
N PRO A 7 -83.50 -71.42 -12.96
CA PRO A 7 -82.06 -71.58 -12.80
C PRO A 7 -81.67 -71.20 -11.37
N THR A 8 -81.34 -72.26 -10.65
CA THR A 8 -80.49 -72.39 -9.47
C THR A 8 -79.29 -71.44 -9.45
N ASP A 9 -79.05 -70.80 -8.30
CA ASP A 9 -77.76 -70.39 -7.70
C ASP A 9 -76.58 -70.07 -8.63
N ILE A 10 -76.82 -69.30 -9.68
CA ILE A 10 -75.76 -68.60 -10.40
C ILE A 10 -75.68 -67.19 -9.82
N ASN A 11 -74.72 -67.08 -8.89
CA ASN A 11 -73.85 -65.93 -8.69
C ASN A 11 -74.31 -64.75 -7.83
N LYS A 12 -74.78 -65.03 -6.61
CA LYS A 12 -74.83 -63.99 -5.56
C LYS A 12 -73.44 -63.43 -5.25
N ASN A 13 -72.39 -64.27 -5.31
CA ASN A 13 -71.00 -63.85 -5.13
C ASN A 13 -70.47 -63.03 -6.31
N ASP A 14 -70.70 -63.42 -7.58
CA ASP A 14 -70.28 -62.55 -8.69
C ASP A 14 -71.14 -61.28 -8.79
N PHE A 15 -72.40 -61.30 -8.36
CA PHE A 15 -73.20 -60.07 -8.26
C PHE A 15 -72.64 -59.13 -7.19
N LEU A 16 -72.25 -59.64 -6.02
CA LEU A 16 -71.59 -58.86 -4.96
C LEU A 16 -70.21 -58.37 -5.39
N HIS A 17 -69.42 -59.21 -6.06
CA HIS A 17 -68.11 -58.84 -6.62
C HIS A 17 -68.23 -57.74 -7.68
N ASN A 18 -69.16 -57.86 -8.63
CA ASN A 18 -69.44 -56.83 -9.64
C ASN A 18 -69.93 -55.52 -9.00
N LEU A 19 -70.67 -55.60 -7.89
CA LEU A 19 -71.18 -54.43 -7.19
C LEU A 19 -70.08 -53.73 -6.36
N ASP A 20 -69.14 -54.49 -5.79
CA ASP A 20 -67.95 -53.96 -5.12
C ASP A 20 -66.92 -53.43 -6.12
N GLU A 21 -66.69 -54.09 -7.25
CA GLU A 21 -65.91 -53.56 -8.38
C GLU A 21 -66.52 -52.26 -8.92
N ALA A 22 -67.84 -52.19 -9.06
CA ALA A 22 -68.53 -50.97 -9.46
C ALA A 22 -68.41 -49.85 -8.40
N ARG A 23 -68.41 -50.19 -7.11
CA ARG A 23 -68.16 -49.23 -6.01
C ARG A 23 -66.72 -48.73 -6.01
N GLU A 24 -65.76 -49.61 -6.24
CA GLU A 24 -64.34 -49.25 -6.36
C GLU A 24 -64.06 -48.43 -7.61
N ALA A 25 -64.68 -48.75 -8.74
CA ALA A 25 -64.61 -47.96 -9.97
C ALA A 25 -65.15 -46.54 -9.71
N ARG A 26 -66.30 -46.39 -9.04
CA ARG A 26 -66.84 -45.08 -8.63
C ARG A 26 -65.94 -44.34 -7.63
N ARG A 27 -65.28 -45.05 -6.71
CA ARG A 27 -64.30 -44.44 -5.78
C ARG A 27 -63.07 -43.94 -6.54
N ARG A 28 -62.53 -44.74 -7.46
CA ARG A 28 -61.40 -44.35 -8.34
C ARG A 28 -61.77 -43.15 -9.20
N GLU A 29 -62.96 -43.14 -9.79
CA GLU A 29 -63.43 -42.02 -10.61
C GLU A 29 -63.59 -40.74 -9.78
N LYS A 30 -64.16 -40.83 -8.56
CA LYS A 30 -64.20 -39.68 -7.62
C LYS A 30 -62.81 -39.20 -7.23
N GLN A 31 -61.86 -40.09 -6.96
CA GLN A 31 -60.48 -39.73 -6.66
C GLN A 31 -59.80 -39.06 -7.86
N MET A 32 -60.01 -39.55 -9.08
CA MET A 32 -59.51 -38.93 -10.31
C MET A 32 -60.10 -37.54 -10.50
N GLN A 33 -61.39 -37.35 -10.28
CA GLN A 33 -62.05 -36.04 -10.36
C GLN A 33 -61.52 -35.06 -9.29
N GLN A 34 -61.34 -35.52 -8.05
CA GLN A 34 -60.75 -34.70 -6.98
C GLN A 34 -59.29 -34.31 -7.29
N ALA A 35 -58.50 -35.26 -7.78
CA ALA A 35 -57.13 -35.00 -8.23
C ALA A 35 -57.11 -33.98 -9.38
N ALA A 36 -58.00 -34.13 -10.37
CA ALA A 36 -58.14 -33.20 -11.48
C ALA A 36 -58.52 -31.78 -11.00
N ILE A 37 -59.42 -31.64 -10.03
CA ILE A 37 -59.78 -30.33 -9.44
C ILE A 37 -58.56 -29.70 -8.75
N ILE A 38 -57.79 -30.47 -7.98
CA ILE A 38 -56.59 -29.97 -7.30
C ILE A 38 -55.53 -29.54 -8.32
N ILE A 39 -55.30 -30.33 -9.36
CA ILE A 39 -54.37 -30.00 -10.45
C ILE A 39 -54.84 -28.74 -11.18
N GLN A 40 -56.12 -28.64 -11.56
CA GLN A 40 -56.66 -27.47 -12.23
C GLN A 40 -56.55 -26.20 -11.35
N LYS A 41 -56.87 -26.29 -10.06
CA LYS A 41 -56.74 -25.19 -9.10
C LYS A 41 -55.28 -24.73 -8.98
N THR A 42 -54.34 -25.66 -8.86
CA THR A 42 -52.91 -25.34 -8.71
C THR A 42 -52.33 -24.75 -10.00
N VAL A 43 -52.67 -25.30 -11.17
CA VAL A 43 -52.25 -24.80 -12.49
C VAL A 43 -52.83 -23.41 -12.76
N ARG A 44 -54.14 -23.19 -12.55
CA ARG A 44 -54.76 -21.86 -12.70
C ARG A 44 -54.11 -20.83 -11.77
N GLY A 45 -53.88 -21.20 -10.50
CA GLY A 45 -53.16 -20.35 -9.56
C GLY A 45 -51.73 -20.03 -10.00
N TYR A 46 -51.01 -21.01 -10.57
CA TYR A 46 -49.68 -20.81 -11.11
C TYR A 46 -49.68 -19.87 -12.31
N LEU A 47 -50.59 -20.06 -13.28
CA LEU A 47 -50.70 -19.22 -14.47
C LEU A 47 -51.04 -17.76 -14.12
N ILE A 48 -51.96 -17.52 -13.19
CA ILE A 48 -52.30 -16.17 -12.74
C ILE A 48 -51.10 -15.52 -12.04
N ARG A 49 -50.41 -16.23 -11.14
CA ARG A 49 -49.20 -15.72 -10.49
C ARG A 49 -48.07 -15.44 -11.48
N LYS A 50 -47.95 -16.23 -12.55
CA LYS A 50 -47.01 -16.01 -13.64
C LYS A 50 -47.38 -14.74 -14.41
N LYS A 51 -48.63 -14.62 -14.86
CA LYS A 51 -49.12 -13.43 -15.59
C LYS A 51 -48.96 -12.14 -14.79
N TYR A 52 -49.33 -12.15 -13.51
CA TYR A 52 -49.15 -10.99 -12.63
C TYR A 52 -47.67 -10.64 -12.43
N ARG A 53 -46.80 -11.66 -12.32
CA ARG A 53 -45.35 -11.44 -12.22
C ARG A 53 -44.78 -10.82 -13.49
N ASP A 54 -45.19 -11.30 -14.66
CA ASP A 54 -44.73 -10.78 -15.95
C ASP A 54 -45.23 -9.34 -16.16
N TYR A 55 -46.48 -9.06 -15.79
CA TYR A 55 -47.03 -7.70 -15.76
C TYR A 55 -46.18 -6.77 -14.87
N ARG A 56 -45.93 -7.15 -13.60
CA ARG A 56 -45.11 -6.35 -12.68
C ARG A 56 -43.65 -6.22 -13.13
N LYS A 57 -43.07 -7.26 -13.73
CA LYS A 57 -41.72 -7.20 -14.33
C LYS A 57 -41.68 -6.11 -15.40
N ASN A 58 -42.66 -6.08 -16.29
CA ASN A 58 -42.71 -5.11 -17.39
C ASN A 58 -42.93 -3.67 -16.89
N GLU A 59 -43.80 -3.49 -15.90
CA GLU A 59 -44.01 -2.20 -15.22
C GLU A 59 -42.70 -1.68 -14.58
N LEU A 60 -42.00 -2.52 -13.80
CA LEU A 60 -40.70 -2.15 -13.21
C LEU A 60 -39.65 -1.81 -14.28
N LYS A 61 -39.63 -2.56 -15.39
CA LYS A 61 -38.74 -2.30 -16.52
C LYS A 61 -39.02 -0.93 -17.16
N GLN A 62 -40.28 -0.58 -17.38
CA GLN A 62 -40.67 0.71 -17.94
C GLN A 62 -40.22 1.88 -17.05
N ILE A 63 -40.29 1.71 -15.74
CA ILE A 63 -39.92 2.75 -14.76
C ILE A 63 -38.40 2.90 -14.64
N PHE A 64 -37.67 1.80 -14.45
CA PHE A 64 -36.27 1.87 -13.99
C PHE A 64 -35.22 1.72 -15.10
N LEU A 65 -35.54 1.13 -16.26
CA LEU A 65 -34.53 0.96 -17.31
C LEU A 65 -34.03 2.30 -17.87
N GLY A 66 -34.85 3.36 -17.86
CA GLY A 66 -34.41 4.71 -18.27
C GLY A 66 -33.26 5.27 -17.43
N PHE A 67 -33.07 4.78 -16.19
CA PHE A 67 -31.99 5.20 -15.30
C PHE A 67 -30.68 4.42 -15.51
N THR A 68 -30.60 3.58 -16.55
CA THR A 68 -29.37 2.83 -16.90
C THR A 68 -28.47 3.55 -17.89
N ASP A 69 -28.87 4.73 -18.37
CA ASP A 69 -28.07 5.52 -19.33
C ASP A 69 -26.72 5.90 -18.68
N PRO A 70 -25.60 5.78 -19.42
CA PRO A 70 -24.29 6.22 -18.93
C PRO A 70 -24.22 7.73 -18.62
N ASN A 71 -25.10 8.56 -19.17
CA ASN A 71 -25.18 9.99 -18.85
C ASN A 71 -26.35 10.27 -17.88
N PRO A 72 -26.08 10.65 -16.61
CA PRO A 72 -27.11 11.00 -15.64
C PRO A 72 -28.04 12.16 -16.08
N GLN A 73 -27.61 13.01 -17.01
CA GLN A 73 -28.43 14.10 -17.54
C GLN A 73 -29.59 13.60 -18.43
N LYS A 74 -29.49 12.37 -18.95
CA LYS A 74 -30.53 11.75 -19.77
C LYS A 74 -31.57 10.98 -18.94
N TYR A 75 -31.44 11.00 -17.62
CA TYR A 75 -32.37 10.29 -16.76
C TYR A 75 -33.79 10.87 -16.87
N PRO A 76 -34.82 10.00 -16.81
CA PRO A 76 -36.20 10.45 -16.75
C PRO A 76 -36.43 11.41 -15.58
N SER A 77 -37.37 12.34 -15.74
CA SER A 77 -37.82 13.20 -14.65
C SER A 77 -38.30 12.35 -13.48
N LEU A 78 -37.88 12.69 -12.27
CA LEU A 78 -38.25 11.94 -11.08
C LEU A 78 -39.72 12.17 -10.73
N GLN A 79 -40.33 11.10 -10.23
CA GLN A 79 -41.71 11.09 -9.75
C GLN A 79 -41.74 11.27 -8.23
N LEU A 80 -42.93 11.52 -7.68
CA LEU A 80 -43.12 11.69 -6.23
C LEU A 80 -42.65 10.44 -5.47
N ALA A 81 -41.94 10.64 -4.36
CA ALA A 81 -41.44 9.52 -3.56
C ALA A 81 -42.58 8.62 -3.04
N SER A 82 -43.76 9.19 -2.76
CA SER A 82 -44.96 8.47 -2.33
C SER A 82 -45.48 7.49 -3.39
N THR A 83 -45.39 7.83 -4.67
CA THR A 83 -45.80 6.93 -5.76
C THR A 83 -44.73 5.90 -6.08
N MET A 84 -43.45 6.25 -5.90
CA MET A 84 -42.33 5.40 -6.26
C MET A 84 -41.98 4.35 -5.20
N PHE A 85 -42.17 4.66 -3.91
CA PHE A 85 -41.80 3.74 -2.83
C PHE A 85 -42.51 2.37 -2.88
N PRO A 86 -43.82 2.26 -3.19
CA PRO A 86 -44.46 0.95 -3.40
C PRO A 86 -43.81 0.13 -4.52
N HIS A 87 -43.39 0.78 -5.61
CA HIS A 87 -42.70 0.11 -6.72
C HIS A 87 -41.33 -0.43 -6.28
N LEU A 88 -40.59 0.31 -5.44
CA LEU A 88 -39.33 -0.15 -4.85
C LEU A 88 -39.53 -1.37 -3.93
N GLN A 89 -40.56 -1.36 -3.08
CA GLN A 89 -40.91 -2.51 -2.23
C GLN A 89 -41.22 -3.75 -3.09
N HIS A 90 -42.00 -3.57 -4.16
CA HIS A 90 -42.29 -4.65 -5.10
C HIS A 90 -41.06 -5.16 -5.83
N PHE A 91 -40.13 -4.27 -6.21
CA PHE A 91 -38.85 -4.65 -6.80
C PHE A 91 -38.05 -5.56 -5.87
N LEU A 92 -37.91 -5.21 -4.59
CA LEU A 92 -37.15 -6.02 -3.63
C LEU A 92 -37.76 -7.43 -3.48
N LEU A 93 -39.09 -7.52 -3.39
CA LEU A 93 -39.81 -8.80 -3.36
C LEU A 93 -39.60 -9.62 -4.64
N TYR A 94 -39.61 -8.95 -5.80
CA TYR A 94 -39.35 -9.58 -7.10
C TYR A 94 -37.91 -10.10 -7.20
N TYR A 95 -36.93 -9.27 -6.82
CA TYR A 95 -35.52 -9.58 -6.88
C TYR A 95 -35.17 -10.80 -6.02
N ASN A 96 -35.63 -10.83 -4.77
CA ASN A 96 -35.39 -11.95 -3.86
C ASN A 96 -35.98 -13.27 -4.36
N ARG A 97 -37.11 -13.24 -5.08
CA ARG A 97 -37.74 -14.44 -5.66
C ARG A 97 -37.06 -14.93 -6.94
N MET A 98 -36.53 -14.01 -7.76
CA MET A 98 -35.92 -14.35 -9.05
C MET A 98 -34.46 -14.77 -8.92
N LYS A 99 -33.72 -14.22 -7.95
CA LYS A 99 -32.34 -14.62 -7.63
C LYS A 99 -32.21 -16.13 -7.38
N VAL A 100 -33.21 -16.74 -6.76
CA VAL A 100 -33.25 -18.19 -6.48
C VAL A 100 -33.43 -19.02 -7.76
N LYS A 101 -33.92 -18.42 -8.86
CA LYS A 101 -34.33 -19.15 -10.07
C LYS A 101 -33.44 -18.94 -11.29
N ASN A 102 -32.82 -17.76 -11.49
CA ASN A 102 -31.93 -17.47 -12.63
C ASN A 102 -31.10 -16.18 -12.40
N ASN A 103 -29.78 -16.24 -12.66
CA ASN A 103 -28.91 -15.06 -12.80
C ASN A 103 -29.04 -14.48 -14.23
N SER A 104 -30.16 -13.81 -14.53
CA SER A 104 -30.35 -13.18 -15.84
C SER A 104 -29.77 -11.76 -15.87
N THR A 105 -29.06 -11.41 -16.97
CA THR A 105 -28.56 -10.05 -17.28
C THR A 105 -29.64 -8.96 -17.13
N ASP A 106 -30.86 -9.29 -17.55
CA ASP A 106 -32.11 -8.55 -17.33
C ASP A 106 -32.30 -8.04 -15.89
N LEU A 107 -31.98 -8.87 -14.90
CA LEU A 107 -32.19 -8.57 -13.48
C LEU A 107 -31.09 -7.64 -12.95
N GLN A 108 -29.86 -7.79 -13.46
CA GLN A 108 -28.74 -6.90 -13.12
C GLN A 108 -28.97 -5.49 -13.68
N GLN A 109 -29.46 -5.36 -14.92
CA GLN A 109 -29.83 -4.06 -15.49
C GLN A 109 -30.97 -3.39 -14.74
N LEU A 110 -31.99 -4.16 -14.33
CA LEU A 110 -33.07 -3.61 -13.51
C LEU A 110 -32.56 -3.14 -12.14
N LEU A 111 -31.67 -3.91 -11.50
CA LEU A 111 -31.02 -3.51 -10.24
C LEU A 111 -30.18 -2.24 -10.41
N LEU A 112 -29.42 -2.13 -11.50
CA LEU A 112 -28.65 -0.94 -11.84
C LEU A 112 -29.57 0.29 -11.97
N GLY A 113 -30.69 0.17 -12.67
CA GLY A 113 -31.68 1.24 -12.81
C GLY A 113 -32.26 1.69 -11.46
N VAL A 114 -32.59 0.74 -10.57
CA VAL A 114 -33.07 1.04 -9.22
C VAL A 114 -32.00 1.75 -8.37
N LEU A 115 -30.75 1.27 -8.42
CA LEU A 115 -29.62 1.90 -7.72
C LEU A 115 -29.39 3.34 -8.16
N ASN A 116 -29.41 3.58 -9.47
CA ASN A 116 -29.21 4.91 -10.05
C ASN A 116 -30.39 5.84 -9.74
N TYR A 117 -31.63 5.35 -9.78
CA TYR A 117 -32.81 6.10 -9.35
C TYR A 117 -32.69 6.54 -7.89
N ILE A 118 -32.42 5.60 -6.96
CA ILE A 118 -32.32 5.93 -5.53
C ILE A 118 -31.17 6.93 -5.30
N SER A 119 -30.00 6.67 -5.88
CA SER A 119 -28.82 7.54 -5.74
C SER A 119 -29.10 8.97 -6.25
N THR A 120 -29.77 9.09 -7.40
CA THR A 120 -30.14 10.41 -7.97
C THR A 120 -31.17 11.12 -7.09
N SER A 121 -32.15 10.39 -6.56
CA SER A 121 -33.17 10.95 -5.66
C SER A 121 -32.60 11.47 -4.33
N LEU A 122 -31.52 10.89 -3.82
CA LEU A 122 -30.88 11.33 -2.58
C LEU A 122 -30.09 12.64 -2.73
N ILE A 123 -29.64 12.96 -3.95
CA ILE A 123 -28.79 14.14 -4.24
C ILE A 123 -29.63 15.39 -4.59
N ILE A 124 -30.94 15.26 -4.73
CA ILE A 124 -31.82 16.36 -5.14
C ILE A 124 -32.18 17.29 -3.99
N ASP A 125 -32.45 18.54 -4.34
CA ASP A 125 -32.77 19.62 -3.40
C ASP A 125 -34.23 19.58 -2.88
N ASP A 126 -35.18 19.07 -3.68
CA ASP A 126 -36.59 18.98 -3.26
C ASP A 126 -36.88 17.62 -2.58
N ILE A 127 -37.30 17.70 -1.32
CA ILE A 127 -37.58 16.55 -0.48
C ILE A 127 -38.72 15.67 -1.02
N LYS A 128 -39.70 16.24 -1.75
CA LYS A 128 -40.87 15.50 -2.27
C LYS A 128 -40.49 14.40 -3.27
N TYR A 129 -39.42 14.64 -4.02
CA TYR A 129 -38.88 13.72 -5.02
C TYR A 129 -37.76 12.85 -4.45
N SER A 130 -37.24 13.19 -3.27
CA SER A 130 -36.19 12.43 -2.63
C SER A 130 -36.73 11.14 -2.02
N HIS A 131 -35.98 10.04 -2.12
CA HIS A 131 -36.31 8.78 -1.44
C HIS A 131 -36.55 8.97 0.07
N LEU A 132 -35.98 10.02 0.66
CA LEU A 132 -36.16 10.41 2.06
C LEU A 132 -37.57 10.91 2.40
N ALA A 133 -38.38 11.37 1.44
CA ALA A 133 -39.76 11.80 1.74
C ALA A 133 -40.61 10.70 2.39
N ALA A 134 -40.36 9.43 2.03
CA ALA A 134 -41.05 8.30 2.62
C ALA A 134 -40.70 8.07 4.11
N PHE A 135 -39.53 8.52 4.58
CA PHE A 135 -39.18 8.51 6.00
C PHE A 135 -40.04 9.46 6.83
N PHE A 136 -40.41 10.63 6.27
CA PHE A 136 -41.24 11.61 6.97
C PHE A 136 -42.72 11.24 7.04
N ASN A 137 -43.16 10.25 6.25
CA ASN A 137 -44.52 9.73 6.32
C ASN A 137 -44.65 8.72 7.47
N LYS A 138 -45.45 9.07 8.50
CA LYS A 138 -45.65 8.24 9.71
C LYS A 138 -46.16 6.82 9.41
N GLU A 139 -46.96 6.64 8.36
CA GLU A 139 -47.54 5.34 8.01
C GLU A 139 -46.52 4.39 7.38
N VAL A 140 -45.51 4.96 6.69
CA VAL A 140 -44.61 4.22 5.81
C VAL A 140 -43.17 4.17 6.36
N ASN A 141 -42.81 5.03 7.29
CA ASN A 141 -41.44 5.16 7.83
C ASN A 141 -40.84 3.81 8.28
N ALA A 142 -41.58 3.02 9.07
CA ALA A 142 -41.09 1.71 9.53
C ALA A 142 -40.81 0.74 8.37
N GLN A 143 -41.68 0.75 7.35
CA GLN A 143 -41.50 -0.07 6.14
C GLN A 143 -40.32 0.41 5.29
N TRP A 144 -40.11 1.72 5.24
CA TRP A 144 -38.99 2.35 4.53
C TRP A 144 -37.65 2.02 5.19
N MET A 145 -37.55 2.11 6.52
CA MET A 145 -36.34 1.73 7.25
C MET A 145 -35.99 0.26 7.02
N LYS A 146 -36.99 -0.63 7.10
CA LYS A 146 -36.82 -2.07 6.83
C LYS A 146 -36.42 -2.34 5.38
N PHE A 147 -37.04 -1.65 4.42
CA PHE A 147 -36.68 -1.76 3.00
C PHE A 147 -35.20 -1.44 2.78
N ASN A 148 -34.69 -0.34 3.32
CA ASN A 148 -33.27 0.03 3.14
C ASN A 148 -32.32 -0.98 3.81
N GLN A 149 -32.67 -1.49 4.99
CA GLN A 149 -31.93 -2.57 5.66
C GLN A 149 -31.84 -3.83 4.80
N ASP A 150 -32.98 -4.34 4.35
CA ASP A 150 -33.05 -5.53 3.49
C ASP A 150 -32.33 -5.30 2.15
N PHE A 151 -32.50 -4.12 1.56
CA PHE A 151 -31.85 -3.77 0.30
C PHE A 151 -30.33 -3.66 0.44
N MET A 152 -29.81 -3.09 1.54
CA MET A 152 -28.37 -3.08 1.82
C MET A 152 -27.77 -4.50 1.87
N ILE A 153 -28.46 -5.49 2.44
CA ILE A 153 -28.02 -6.90 2.45
C ILE A 153 -27.95 -7.44 1.03
N VAL A 154 -28.97 -7.17 0.22
CA VAL A 154 -28.99 -7.55 -1.19
C VAL A 154 -27.79 -6.97 -1.92
N ILE A 155 -27.50 -5.68 -1.73
CA ILE A 155 -26.36 -4.99 -2.36
C ILE A 155 -25.02 -5.57 -1.91
N LEU A 156 -24.82 -5.81 -0.61
CA LEU A 156 -23.60 -6.45 -0.11
C LEU A 156 -23.41 -7.83 -0.76
N LYS A 157 -24.49 -8.61 -0.89
CA LYS A 157 -24.40 -9.93 -1.54
C LYS A 157 -24.10 -9.83 -3.02
N VAL A 158 -24.65 -8.82 -3.71
CA VAL A 158 -24.36 -8.56 -5.13
C VAL A 158 -22.88 -8.25 -5.33
N ILE A 159 -22.32 -7.32 -4.54
CA ILE A 159 -20.89 -6.99 -4.61
C ILE A 159 -20.01 -8.23 -4.37
N GLU A 160 -20.39 -9.10 -3.43
CA GLU A 160 -19.66 -10.35 -3.15
C GLU A 160 -19.71 -11.35 -4.32
N THR A 161 -20.85 -11.47 -5.00
CA THR A 161 -21.05 -12.47 -6.06
C THR A 161 -20.66 -12.03 -7.46
N THR A 162 -20.57 -10.73 -7.75
CA THR A 162 -20.26 -10.23 -9.09
C THR A 162 -18.79 -10.46 -9.44
N GLU A 163 -18.54 -11.28 -10.47
CA GLU A 163 -17.22 -11.46 -11.08
C GLU A 163 -17.00 -10.36 -12.12
N LEU A 164 -15.87 -9.64 -12.06
CA LEU A 164 -15.55 -8.47 -12.90
C LEU A 164 -15.23 -8.82 -14.36
N THR A 165 -16.11 -9.57 -15.02
CA THR A 165 -15.89 -10.07 -16.38
C THR A 165 -16.23 -9.00 -17.42
N THR A 166 -17.29 -8.23 -17.20
CA THR A 166 -17.79 -7.21 -18.14
C THR A 166 -17.70 -5.78 -17.59
N ASN A 167 -17.82 -4.78 -18.46
CA ASN A 167 -17.88 -3.38 -18.04
C ASN A 167 -19.19 -3.05 -17.30
N ASP A 168 -20.27 -3.79 -17.55
CA ASP A 168 -21.54 -3.60 -16.85
C ASP A 168 -21.48 -4.15 -15.42
N ASP A 169 -20.69 -5.20 -15.17
CA ASP A 169 -20.37 -5.67 -13.81
C ASP A 169 -19.67 -4.58 -12.99
N ILE A 170 -18.75 -3.83 -13.60
CA ILE A 170 -18.07 -2.70 -12.96
C ILE A 170 -19.07 -1.59 -12.62
N LYS A 171 -19.91 -1.18 -13.58
CA LYS A 171 -20.95 -0.16 -13.33
C LYS A 171 -21.88 -0.58 -12.20
N LEU A 172 -22.22 -1.87 -12.12
CA LEU A 172 -23.04 -2.40 -11.04
C LEU A 172 -22.36 -2.28 -9.68
N ILE A 173 -21.06 -2.60 -9.57
CA ILE A 173 -20.28 -2.42 -8.33
C ILE A 173 -20.15 -0.95 -7.96
N ILE A 174 -19.84 -0.07 -8.92
CA ILE A 174 -19.75 1.38 -8.69
C ILE A 174 -21.07 1.91 -8.14
N SER A 175 -22.18 1.61 -8.81
CA SER A 175 -23.51 2.09 -8.42
C SER A 175 -23.96 1.51 -7.08
N SER A 176 -23.58 0.25 -6.80
CA SER A 176 -23.80 -0.41 -5.50
C SER A 176 -23.05 0.29 -4.37
N LEU A 177 -21.75 0.57 -4.55
CA LEU A 177 -20.93 1.27 -3.57
C LEU A 177 -21.39 2.72 -3.37
N ASN A 178 -21.79 3.39 -4.46
CA ASN A 178 -22.34 4.75 -4.41
C ASN A 178 -23.65 4.80 -3.61
N TYR A 179 -24.56 3.86 -3.85
CA TYR A 179 -25.78 3.75 -3.04
C TYR A 179 -25.46 3.56 -1.54
N LEU A 180 -24.56 2.61 -1.20
CA LEU A 180 -24.18 2.37 0.19
C LEU A 180 -23.55 3.61 0.85
N TYR A 181 -22.71 4.34 0.11
CA TYR A 181 -22.13 5.60 0.57
C TYR A 181 -23.22 6.66 0.81
N LEU A 182 -24.07 6.93 -0.18
CA LEU A 182 -25.09 7.98 -0.11
C LEU A 182 -26.13 7.69 0.99
N ILE A 183 -26.62 6.45 1.13
CA ILE A 183 -27.61 6.12 2.16
C ILE A 183 -27.04 6.14 3.59
N THR A 184 -25.71 6.13 3.74
CA THR A 184 -25.02 6.23 5.03
C THR A 184 -24.33 7.58 5.24
N ASP A 185 -24.65 8.59 4.43
CA ASP A 185 -24.08 9.92 4.52
C ASP A 185 -25.13 11.03 4.59
N CYS A 186 -25.46 11.48 5.80
CA CYS A 186 -26.42 12.58 5.98
C CYS A 186 -25.97 13.87 5.30
N GLN A 187 -24.66 14.08 5.18
CA GLN A 187 -24.10 15.25 4.52
C GLN A 187 -24.33 15.22 3.01
N SER A 188 -24.54 14.05 2.40
CA SER A 188 -24.80 13.94 0.97
C SER A 188 -26.24 14.29 0.57
N TRP A 189 -27.16 14.33 1.55
CA TRP A 189 -28.59 14.53 1.32
C TRP A 189 -28.93 16.01 1.17
N LYS A 190 -28.84 16.54 -0.07
CA LYS A 190 -29.06 17.97 -0.33
C LYS A 190 -30.45 18.47 0.08
N ALA A 191 -31.49 17.66 -0.12
CA ALA A 191 -32.86 17.98 0.30
C ALA A 191 -32.97 18.29 1.80
N LEU A 192 -32.12 17.68 2.62
CA LEU A 192 -32.12 17.88 4.05
C LEU A 192 -31.33 19.13 4.43
N GLN A 193 -30.20 19.40 3.76
CA GLN A 193 -29.31 20.53 4.08
C GLN A 193 -30.03 21.89 4.15
N LYS A 194 -31.04 22.14 3.31
CA LYS A 194 -31.80 23.41 3.28
C LYS A 194 -32.76 23.61 4.47
N ASN A 195 -33.25 22.52 5.07
CA ASN A 195 -34.29 22.53 6.10
C ASN A 195 -33.83 21.88 7.42
N MET A 196 -32.51 21.77 7.66
CA MET A 196 -31.97 21.09 8.84
C MET A 196 -32.19 21.88 10.13
N ASN A 197 -33.10 21.40 10.98
CA ASN A 197 -33.16 21.76 12.38
C ASN A 197 -32.29 20.80 13.23
N GLU A 198 -31.81 21.25 14.41
CA GLU A 198 -30.92 20.45 15.26
C GLU A 198 -31.52 19.09 15.67
N LEU A 199 -32.84 19.05 15.93
CA LEU A 199 -33.57 17.81 16.23
C LEU A 199 -33.55 16.85 15.03
N LEU A 200 -33.75 17.36 13.81
CA LEU A 200 -33.73 16.57 12.59
C LEU A 200 -32.31 16.04 12.31
N LEU A 201 -31.29 16.84 12.58
CA LEU A 201 -29.90 16.39 12.48
C LEU A 201 -29.62 15.21 13.43
N LYS A 202 -30.07 15.30 14.68
CA LYS A 202 -29.92 14.22 15.68
C LYS A 202 -30.63 12.94 15.24
N THR A 203 -31.84 13.01 14.70
CA THR A 203 -32.58 11.82 14.22
C THR A 203 -31.95 11.20 12.98
N MET A 204 -31.51 12.03 12.02
CA MET A 204 -30.81 11.55 10.81
C MET A 204 -29.48 10.90 11.15
N LEU A 205 -28.69 11.49 12.07
CA LEU A 205 -27.45 10.87 12.54
C LEU A 205 -27.73 9.54 13.25
N ALA A 206 -28.77 9.44 14.07
CA ALA A 206 -29.16 8.19 14.72
C ALA A 206 -29.56 7.10 13.69
N LEU A 207 -30.27 7.48 12.62
CA LEU A 207 -30.59 6.59 11.50
C LEU A 207 -29.32 6.09 10.81
N ASN A 208 -28.38 6.97 10.51
CA ASN A 208 -27.09 6.59 9.93
C ASN A 208 -26.30 5.64 10.81
N ARG A 209 -26.28 5.86 12.13
CA ARG A 209 -25.65 4.93 13.07
C ARG A 209 -26.30 3.56 13.02
N SER A 210 -27.64 3.49 12.96
CA SER A 210 -28.38 2.24 12.82
C SER A 210 -28.00 1.48 11.54
N TYR A 211 -27.92 2.19 10.41
CA TYR A 211 -27.52 1.58 9.12
C TYR A 211 -26.06 1.10 9.13
N LEU A 212 -25.13 1.86 9.71
CA LEU A 212 -23.73 1.44 9.84
C LEU A 212 -23.59 0.20 10.72
N ILE A 213 -24.31 0.11 11.84
CA ILE A 213 -24.31 -1.07 12.71
C ILE A 213 -24.84 -2.28 11.94
N HIS A 214 -25.97 -2.11 11.23
CA HIS A 214 -26.56 -3.17 10.42
C HIS A 214 -25.60 -3.66 9.32
N LEU A 215 -24.94 -2.74 8.60
CA LEU A 215 -23.92 -3.10 7.61
C LEU A 215 -22.73 -3.84 8.25
N GLY A 216 -22.29 -3.41 9.43
CA GLY A 216 -21.23 -4.08 10.20
C GLY A 216 -21.57 -5.54 10.53
N GLN A 217 -22.81 -5.80 10.98
CA GLN A 217 -23.30 -7.16 11.27
C GLN A 217 -23.35 -8.05 10.02
N HIS A 218 -23.51 -7.48 8.84
CA HIS A 218 -23.58 -8.18 7.56
C HIS A 218 -22.25 -8.20 6.79
N ASN A 219 -21.10 -8.16 7.49
CA ASN A 219 -19.76 -8.33 6.93
C ASN A 219 -19.33 -7.27 5.89
N LEU A 220 -19.78 -6.02 6.04
CA LEU A 220 -19.40 -4.91 5.15
C LEU A 220 -17.90 -4.89 4.81
N LEU A 221 -17.02 -4.93 5.82
CA LEU A 221 -15.57 -4.81 5.60
C LEU A 221 -15.00 -5.96 4.75
N LYS A 222 -15.54 -7.17 4.87
CA LYS A 222 -15.15 -8.31 4.02
C LYS A 222 -15.59 -8.07 2.57
N THR A 223 -16.81 -7.59 2.36
CA THR A 223 -17.32 -7.25 1.03
C THR A 223 -16.50 -6.14 0.39
N LEU A 224 -16.12 -5.12 1.17
CA LEU A 224 -15.24 -4.03 0.72
C LEU A 224 -13.86 -4.58 0.32
N LYS A 225 -13.24 -5.44 1.12
CA LYS A 225 -11.97 -6.13 0.79
C LYS A 225 -12.07 -6.84 -0.57
N ILE A 226 -13.09 -7.68 -0.75
CA ILE A 226 -13.29 -8.44 -1.99
C ILE A 226 -13.46 -7.50 -3.18
N SER A 227 -14.29 -6.46 -3.04
CA SER A 227 -14.53 -5.49 -4.11
C SER A 227 -13.26 -4.77 -4.53
N MET A 228 -12.46 -4.31 -3.55
CA MET A 228 -11.23 -3.58 -3.81
C MET A 228 -10.20 -4.48 -4.50
N ILE A 229 -9.92 -5.66 -3.94
CA ILE A 229 -8.94 -6.61 -4.51
C ILE A 229 -9.31 -6.98 -5.95
N ARG A 230 -10.58 -7.25 -6.23
CA ARG A 230 -11.03 -7.55 -7.61
C ARG A 230 -10.80 -6.38 -8.55
N CYS A 231 -11.04 -5.15 -8.09
CA CYS A 231 -10.87 -3.96 -8.92
C CYS A 231 -9.40 -3.51 -9.07
N MET A 232 -8.48 -3.90 -8.15
CA MET A 232 -7.05 -3.49 -8.17
C MET A 232 -6.30 -3.87 -9.44
N HIS A 233 -6.74 -4.92 -10.15
CA HIS A 233 -6.16 -5.34 -11.42
C HIS A 233 -6.49 -4.40 -12.59
N ARG A 234 -7.34 -3.39 -12.38
CA ARG A 234 -7.75 -2.39 -13.36
C ARG A 234 -7.52 -1.00 -12.77
N ARG A 235 -7.36 0.02 -13.63
CA ARG A 235 -7.28 1.42 -13.17
C ARG A 235 -8.62 1.79 -12.51
N LEU A 236 -8.63 1.81 -11.18
CA LEU A 236 -9.76 2.20 -10.36
C LEU A 236 -10.08 3.68 -10.53
N GLU A 237 -11.35 4.02 -10.70
CA GLU A 237 -11.82 5.40 -10.58
C GLU A 237 -11.65 5.90 -9.15
N SER A 238 -11.28 7.18 -8.99
CA SER A 238 -11.11 7.82 -7.68
C SER A 238 -12.37 7.75 -6.81
N SER A 239 -13.55 7.78 -7.44
CA SER A 239 -14.87 7.65 -6.81
C SER A 239 -15.04 6.33 -6.04
N ILE A 240 -14.55 5.22 -6.59
CA ILE A 240 -14.66 3.89 -5.99
C ILE A 240 -13.79 3.81 -4.73
N ILE A 241 -12.55 4.29 -4.84
CA ILE A 241 -11.59 4.32 -3.74
C ILE A 241 -12.15 5.20 -2.61
N HIS A 242 -12.69 6.38 -2.95
CA HIS A 242 -13.32 7.27 -2.00
C HIS A 242 -14.52 6.61 -1.28
N ASN A 243 -15.42 5.95 -2.01
CA ASN A 243 -16.60 5.31 -1.41
C ASN A 243 -16.22 4.15 -0.47
N ILE A 244 -15.29 3.28 -0.91
CA ILE A 244 -14.79 2.16 -0.10
C ILE A 244 -14.10 2.68 1.15
N ALA A 245 -13.19 3.64 1.00
CA ALA A 245 -12.48 4.25 2.10
C ALA A 245 -13.45 4.88 3.11
N THR A 246 -14.35 5.74 2.62
CA THR A 246 -15.32 6.45 3.47
C THR A 246 -16.21 5.50 4.25
N LEU A 247 -16.73 4.43 3.62
CA LEU A 247 -17.54 3.42 4.30
C LEU A 247 -16.74 2.67 5.38
N ALA A 248 -15.50 2.26 5.08
CA ALA A 248 -14.65 1.58 6.03
C ALA A 248 -14.29 2.46 7.24
N PHE A 249 -13.96 3.72 7.00
CA PHE A 249 -13.62 4.67 8.06
C PHE A 249 -14.83 5.12 8.87
N LYS A 250 -16.01 5.29 8.26
CA LYS A 250 -17.25 5.60 8.99
C LYS A 250 -17.60 4.53 10.03
N LEU A 251 -17.37 3.25 9.72
CA LEU A 251 -17.59 2.18 10.67
C LEU A 251 -16.67 2.32 11.90
N LEU A 252 -15.39 2.63 11.68
CA LEU A 252 -14.43 2.88 12.76
C LEU A 252 -14.82 4.11 13.60
N LEU A 253 -15.13 5.24 12.95
CA LEU A 253 -15.51 6.48 13.60
C LEU A 253 -16.80 6.35 14.42
N ASN A 254 -17.79 5.59 13.94
CA ASN A 254 -19.03 5.36 14.68
C ASN A 254 -18.83 4.46 15.91
N SER A 255 -17.78 3.64 15.91
CA SER A 255 -17.41 2.78 17.04
C SER A 255 -16.42 3.43 18.02
N ASP A 256 -16.06 4.70 17.81
CA ASP A 256 -15.02 5.42 18.53
C ASP A 256 -13.70 4.61 18.64
N PHE A 257 -13.31 3.97 17.53
CA PHE A 257 -12.11 3.12 17.45
C PHE A 257 -12.07 1.98 18.50
N ASN A 258 -13.22 1.37 18.78
CA ASN A 258 -13.27 0.17 19.63
C ASN A 258 -12.31 -0.92 19.12
N ARG A 259 -11.58 -1.56 20.04
CA ARG A 259 -10.58 -2.62 19.79
C ARG A 259 -11.10 -3.72 18.85
N THR A 260 -12.35 -4.18 19.01
CA THR A 260 -12.91 -5.23 18.13
C THR A 260 -13.02 -4.77 16.68
N HIS A 261 -13.48 -3.54 16.45
CA HIS A 261 -13.63 -2.97 15.12
C HIS A 261 -12.26 -2.64 14.49
N LEU A 262 -11.30 -2.20 15.30
CA LEU A 262 -9.91 -2.02 14.88
C LEU A 262 -9.29 -3.35 14.42
N ILE A 263 -9.40 -4.42 15.20
CA ILE A 263 -8.90 -5.75 14.82
C ILE A 263 -9.56 -6.22 13.52
N LEU A 264 -10.88 -6.06 13.39
CA LEU A 264 -11.59 -6.45 12.17
C LEU A 264 -11.13 -5.62 10.97
N PHE A 265 -10.92 -4.32 11.13
CA PHE A 265 -10.38 -3.43 10.10
C PHE A 265 -8.95 -3.81 9.70
N SER A 266 -8.12 -4.17 10.67
CA SER A 266 -6.77 -4.70 10.45
C SER A 266 -6.77 -5.98 9.62
N GLN A 267 -7.65 -6.93 9.96
CA GLN A 267 -7.78 -8.24 9.33
C GLN A 267 -8.49 -8.20 7.96
N THR A 268 -9.06 -7.06 7.56
CA THR A 268 -9.83 -6.96 6.31
C THR A 268 -9.35 -5.85 5.38
N ILE A 269 -9.24 -4.63 5.88
CA ILE A 269 -8.95 -3.44 5.08
C ILE A 269 -7.46 -3.12 5.03
N LEU A 270 -6.74 -3.15 6.16
CA LEU A 270 -5.30 -2.80 6.15
C LEU A 270 -4.42 -3.81 5.42
N ILE A 271 -4.95 -5.00 5.14
CA ILE A 271 -4.29 -6.03 4.32
C ILE A 271 -4.42 -5.76 2.82
N ILE A 272 -5.33 -4.87 2.40
CA ILE A 272 -5.48 -4.53 0.98
C ILE A 272 -4.20 -3.82 0.51
N PRO A 273 -3.53 -4.27 -0.57
CA PRO A 273 -2.29 -3.69 -1.04
C PRO A 273 -2.43 -2.19 -1.31
N THR A 274 -1.50 -1.38 -0.80
CA THR A 274 -1.41 0.07 -1.11
C THR A 274 -2.67 0.90 -0.80
N PHE A 275 -3.57 0.37 0.05
CA PHE A 275 -4.84 1.00 0.36
C PHE A 275 -4.68 2.42 0.91
N ILE A 276 -3.75 2.63 1.85
CA ILE A 276 -3.53 3.93 2.48
C ILE A 276 -3.03 4.97 1.49
N THR A 277 -2.08 4.59 0.64
CA THR A 277 -1.56 5.49 -0.42
C THR A 277 -2.64 5.85 -1.43
N MET A 278 -3.50 4.89 -1.82
CA MET A 278 -4.62 5.14 -2.73
C MET A 278 -5.69 6.04 -2.10
N CYS A 279 -5.95 5.89 -0.80
CA CYS A 279 -6.86 6.79 -0.07
C CYS A 279 -6.32 8.22 -0.05
N HIS A 280 -5.01 8.38 0.20
CA HIS A 280 -4.36 9.68 0.20
C HIS A 280 -4.41 10.36 -1.18
N GLU A 281 -4.18 9.62 -2.26
CA GLU A 281 -4.25 10.13 -3.64
C GLU A 281 -5.67 10.48 -4.11
N SER A 282 -6.69 9.71 -3.69
CA SER A 282 -8.06 9.89 -4.16
C SER A 282 -8.79 11.05 -3.47
N SER A 283 -8.57 11.25 -2.17
CA SER A 283 -9.33 12.21 -1.38
C SER A 283 -8.54 12.73 -0.17
N HIS A 284 -7.81 13.84 -0.35
CA HIS A 284 -7.09 14.53 0.72
C HIS A 284 -7.99 14.91 1.92
N LYS A 285 -9.24 15.33 1.69
CA LYS A 285 -10.16 15.75 2.76
C LYS A 285 -10.54 14.61 3.70
N LEU A 286 -10.94 13.46 3.15
CA LEU A 286 -11.21 12.25 3.93
C LEU A 286 -9.97 11.84 4.75
N PHE A 287 -8.80 11.88 4.13
CA PHE A 287 -7.56 11.50 4.79
C PHE A 287 -7.16 12.45 5.92
N GLN A 288 -7.31 13.76 5.72
CA GLN A 288 -7.10 14.76 6.78
C GLN A 288 -8.02 14.51 7.99
N MET A 289 -9.28 14.16 7.77
CA MET A 289 -10.19 13.80 8.86
C MET A 289 -9.74 12.54 9.63
N ILE A 290 -9.10 11.59 8.95
CA ILE A 290 -8.58 10.37 9.58
C ILE A 290 -7.33 10.66 10.40
N CYS A 291 -6.42 11.50 9.88
CA CYS A 291 -5.26 11.98 10.64
C CYS A 291 -5.69 12.74 11.90
N GLN A 292 -6.70 13.62 11.80
CA GLN A 292 -7.27 14.34 12.95
C GLN A 292 -7.87 13.42 14.02
N LYS A 293 -8.21 12.17 13.67
CA LYS A 293 -8.82 11.19 14.57
C LYS A 293 -7.82 10.13 15.05
N ASP A 294 -6.53 10.37 14.85
CA ASP A 294 -5.41 9.58 15.39
C ASP A 294 -5.48 8.07 15.10
N LEU A 295 -5.94 7.69 13.90
CA LEU A 295 -6.00 6.26 13.52
C LEU A 295 -4.63 5.57 13.68
N PHE A 296 -3.54 6.27 13.37
CA PHE A 296 -2.18 5.75 13.52
C PHE A 296 -1.90 5.32 14.96
N ASN A 297 -2.16 6.19 15.94
CA ASN A 297 -1.92 5.89 17.35
C ASN A 297 -2.73 4.66 17.81
N HIS A 298 -4.02 4.59 17.46
CA HIS A 298 -4.88 3.47 17.81
C HIS A 298 -4.37 2.12 17.26
N LEU A 299 -3.91 2.10 16.01
CA LEU A 299 -3.35 0.89 15.38
C LEU A 299 -2.03 0.47 16.02
N ILE A 300 -1.10 1.42 16.21
CA ILE A 300 0.22 1.14 16.76
C ILE A 300 0.14 0.66 18.22
N CYS A 301 -0.78 1.20 19.01
CA CYS A 301 -1.04 0.72 20.38
C CYS A 301 -1.41 -0.77 20.40
N ILE A 302 -2.23 -1.24 19.45
CA ILE A 302 -2.60 -2.66 19.37
C ILE A 302 -1.43 -3.50 18.87
N TYR A 303 -0.75 -3.06 17.81
CA TYR A 303 0.27 -3.88 17.13
C TYR A 303 1.61 -3.95 17.88
N SER A 304 1.91 -2.97 18.73
CA SER A 304 3.13 -2.98 19.56
C SER A 304 3.11 -4.07 20.63
N ILE A 305 1.93 -4.55 21.04
CA ILE A 305 1.78 -5.62 22.04
C ILE A 305 1.90 -6.98 21.35
N LYS A 306 2.96 -7.74 21.67
CA LYS A 306 3.29 -8.99 20.96
C LYS A 306 2.15 -10.02 21.00
N GLU A 307 1.57 -10.30 22.16
CA GLU A 307 0.48 -11.29 22.31
C GLU A 307 -0.79 -10.89 21.55
N ALA A 308 -1.15 -9.59 21.61
CA ALA A 308 -2.28 -9.05 20.87
C ALA A 308 -2.06 -9.09 19.35
N PHE A 309 -0.82 -8.86 18.90
CA PHE A 309 -0.49 -8.95 17.48
C PHE A 309 -0.47 -10.39 16.98
N VAL A 310 0.06 -11.35 17.77
CA VAL A 310 0.06 -12.78 17.41
C VAL A 310 -1.37 -13.25 17.17
N SER A 311 -2.28 -13.02 18.13
CA SER A 311 -3.71 -13.36 17.99
C SER A 311 -4.38 -12.67 16.80
N LEU A 312 -4.09 -11.39 16.56
CA LEU A 312 -4.59 -10.68 15.37
C LEU A 312 -4.11 -11.33 14.07
N SER A 313 -2.86 -11.79 14.05
CA SER A 313 -2.20 -12.30 12.86
C SER A 313 -2.54 -13.75 12.51
N GLU A 314 -3.16 -14.53 13.40
CA GLU A 314 -3.38 -15.99 13.26
C GLU A 314 -3.91 -16.41 11.89
N ASN A 315 -4.88 -15.67 11.35
CA ASN A 315 -5.58 -16.00 10.10
C ASN A 315 -5.12 -15.17 8.88
N ILE A 316 -3.98 -14.46 8.99
CA ILE A 316 -3.47 -13.58 7.92
C ILE A 316 -2.29 -14.25 7.21
N ASP A 317 -2.28 -14.28 5.88
CA ASP A 317 -1.16 -14.85 5.12
C ASP A 317 0.11 -13.97 5.20
N ILE A 318 1.29 -14.57 4.96
CA ILE A 318 2.58 -13.84 5.01
C ILE A 318 2.60 -12.65 4.02
N ILE A 319 2.01 -12.81 2.84
CA ILE A 319 1.91 -11.76 1.83
C ILE A 319 0.97 -10.64 2.30
N GLU A 320 -0.15 -11.00 2.93
CA GLU A 320 -1.12 -10.07 3.49
C GLU A 320 -0.54 -9.26 4.66
N LEU A 321 0.28 -9.90 5.51
CA LEU A 321 1.04 -9.22 6.56
C LEU A 321 2.04 -8.20 5.97
N CYS A 322 2.65 -8.51 4.83
CA CYS A 322 3.50 -7.54 4.12
C CYS A 322 2.67 -6.33 3.64
N TYR A 323 1.48 -6.54 3.09
CA TYR A 323 0.63 -5.42 2.67
C TYR A 323 0.23 -4.53 3.85
N MET A 324 -0.09 -5.15 4.99
CA MET A 324 -0.36 -4.43 6.23
C MET A 324 0.84 -3.62 6.68
N LEU A 325 2.06 -4.18 6.64
CA LEU A 325 3.29 -3.45 6.96
C LEU A 325 3.47 -2.23 6.04
N GLY A 326 3.31 -2.40 4.73
CA GLY A 326 3.41 -1.32 3.75
C GLY A 326 2.40 -0.19 4.02
N ASN A 327 1.16 -0.53 4.38
CA ASN A 327 0.13 0.44 4.72
C ASN A 327 0.40 1.19 6.03
N ILE A 328 0.95 0.51 7.06
CA ILE A 328 1.36 1.16 8.31
C ILE A 328 2.53 2.13 8.07
N VAL A 329 3.51 1.72 7.26
CA VAL A 329 4.64 2.60 6.87
C VAL A 329 4.13 3.82 6.10
N ALA A 330 3.16 3.63 5.20
CA ALA A 330 2.54 4.73 4.47
C ALA A 330 1.75 5.68 5.40
N LEU A 331 1.04 5.16 6.42
CA LEU A 331 0.40 6.00 7.43
C LEU A 331 1.44 6.85 8.19
N ALA A 332 2.52 6.21 8.62
CA ALA A 332 3.61 6.86 9.33
C ALA A 332 4.31 7.93 8.49
N SER A 333 4.36 7.76 7.16
CA SER A 333 5.05 8.72 6.28
C SER A 333 4.26 9.96 5.95
N ILE A 334 2.94 9.92 6.15
CA ILE A 334 2.08 11.07 5.92
C ILE A 334 2.01 11.96 7.16
N ASP A 335 2.04 11.38 8.36
CA ASP A 335 2.04 12.14 9.63
C ASP A 335 3.32 11.91 10.44
N LEU A 336 4.37 12.65 10.07
CA LEU A 336 5.68 12.56 10.74
C LEU A 336 5.63 13.04 12.20
N ASN A 337 4.71 13.94 12.54
CA ASN A 337 4.57 14.46 13.91
C ASN A 337 4.04 13.38 14.86
N GLN A 338 3.04 12.61 14.43
CA GLN A 338 2.56 11.46 15.21
C GLN A 338 3.59 10.34 15.29
N LEU A 339 4.37 10.12 14.23
CA LEU A 339 5.46 9.15 14.24
C LEU A 339 6.54 9.54 15.28
N GLU A 340 6.86 10.82 15.42
CA GLU A 340 7.82 11.29 16.42
C GLU A 340 7.35 10.97 17.84
N ALA A 341 6.07 11.21 18.14
CA ALA A 341 5.47 10.88 19.44
C ALA A 341 5.43 9.36 19.71
N MET A 342 5.17 8.55 18.67
CA MET A 342 4.96 7.10 18.79
C MET A 342 6.11 6.23 18.27
N LYS A 343 7.33 6.78 18.19
CA LYS A 343 8.50 6.10 17.59
C LYS A 343 8.79 4.72 18.19
N GLN A 344 8.70 4.58 19.52
CA GLN A 344 9.01 3.35 20.23
C GLN A 344 7.95 2.26 19.96
N PRO A 345 6.64 2.53 20.19
CA PRO A 345 5.57 1.62 19.76
C PRO A 345 5.61 1.24 18.28
N PHE A 346 5.96 2.18 17.40
CA PHE A 346 6.07 1.93 15.96
C PHE A 346 7.19 0.92 15.64
N ILE A 347 8.37 1.06 16.24
CA ILE A 347 9.48 0.09 16.05
C ILE A 347 9.06 -1.30 16.55
N HIS A 348 8.40 -1.40 17.70
CA HIS A 348 7.88 -2.68 18.19
C HIS A 348 6.84 -3.29 17.25
N CYS A 349 5.96 -2.47 16.67
CA CYS A 349 5.01 -2.92 15.65
C CYS A 349 5.73 -3.51 14.43
N LEU A 350 6.75 -2.82 13.89
CA LEU A 350 7.54 -3.32 12.76
C LEU A 350 8.20 -4.66 13.12
N PHE A 351 8.78 -4.75 14.31
CA PHE A 351 9.43 -5.98 14.80
C PHE A 351 8.42 -7.13 14.93
N ASN A 352 7.27 -6.92 15.56
CA ASN A 352 6.25 -7.95 15.75
C ASN A 352 5.74 -8.49 14.41
N ILE A 353 5.47 -7.62 13.43
CA ILE A 353 5.05 -8.04 12.09
C ILE A 353 6.13 -8.90 11.43
N LEU A 354 7.38 -8.44 11.45
CA LEU A 354 8.50 -9.16 10.82
C LEU A 354 8.86 -10.48 11.55
N ASP A 355 8.75 -10.52 12.88
CA ASP A 355 8.97 -11.72 13.69
C ASP A 355 7.93 -12.80 13.37
N VAL A 356 6.65 -12.43 13.26
CA VAL A 356 5.58 -13.35 12.84
C VAL A 356 5.82 -13.87 11.42
N CYS A 357 6.19 -12.99 10.48
CA CYS A 357 6.55 -13.41 9.12
C CYS A 357 7.70 -14.42 9.12
N ARG A 358 8.75 -14.18 9.92
CA ARG A 358 9.92 -15.07 10.05
C ARG A 358 9.55 -16.43 10.63
N GLN A 359 8.80 -16.46 11.73
CA GLN A 359 8.40 -17.71 12.40
C GLN A 359 7.59 -18.62 11.47
N ARG A 360 6.66 -18.04 10.69
CA ARG A 360 5.83 -18.79 9.73
C ARG A 360 6.61 -19.32 8.53
N GLN A 361 7.66 -18.62 8.11
CA GLN A 361 8.58 -19.15 7.09
C GLN A 361 9.32 -20.37 7.61
N THR A 362 9.88 -20.30 8.82
CA THR A 362 10.67 -21.41 9.40
C THR A 362 9.83 -22.66 9.71
N SER A 363 8.57 -22.52 10.12
CA SER A 363 7.67 -23.67 10.36
C SER A 363 7.29 -24.38 9.06
N ASN A 364 7.12 -23.63 7.96
CA ASN A 364 6.79 -24.20 6.66
C ASN A 364 7.97 -25.01 6.09
N GLU A 365 9.20 -24.55 6.28
CA GLU A 365 10.42 -25.27 5.86
C GLU A 365 10.62 -26.60 6.62
N GLN A 366 10.26 -26.66 7.91
CA GLN A 366 10.43 -27.87 8.73
C GLN A 366 9.38 -28.96 8.49
N SER A 367 8.19 -28.61 7.99
CA SER A 367 7.06 -29.53 7.84
C SER A 367 7.10 -30.43 6.61
N GLY A 368 8.12 -30.33 5.74
CA GLY A 368 8.28 -31.17 4.54
C GLY A 368 7.16 -31.03 3.49
N LYS A 369 6.11 -30.23 3.76
CA LYS A 369 5.10 -29.84 2.78
C LYS A 369 5.74 -28.85 1.81
N GLN A 370 6.39 -29.38 0.77
CA GLN A 370 6.54 -28.63 -0.47
C GLN A 370 5.13 -28.29 -0.95
N THR A 371 4.65 -27.09 -0.63
CA THR A 371 3.53 -26.52 -1.33
C THR A 371 3.91 -26.47 -2.81
N LYS A 372 3.13 -27.15 -3.65
CA LYS A 372 3.11 -26.92 -5.09
C LYS A 372 2.67 -25.48 -5.35
N MET A 373 3.54 -24.50 -5.11
CA MET A 373 3.43 -23.11 -5.56
C MET A 373 4.85 -22.50 -5.56
N THR A 374 5.46 -22.52 -6.75
CA THR A 374 6.30 -21.46 -7.34
C THR A 374 7.21 -20.63 -6.42
N SER A 375 8.52 -20.73 -6.64
CA SER A 375 9.59 -19.97 -6.00
C SER A 375 9.35 -18.46 -5.87
N VAL A 376 9.39 -17.94 -4.63
CA VAL A 376 9.58 -16.52 -4.31
C VAL A 376 10.26 -16.32 -2.94
N TRP A 377 11.47 -15.75 -2.85
CA TRP A 377 12.13 -15.47 -1.55
C TRP A 377 12.39 -13.97 -1.30
N HIS A 378 11.88 -13.38 -0.22
CA HIS A 378 12.47 -12.13 0.32
C HIS A 378 12.31 -11.96 1.82
N PRO A 379 13.14 -11.07 2.37
CA PRO A 379 12.94 -10.48 3.69
C PRO A 379 12.02 -9.23 3.71
N ILE A 380 11.59 -8.70 2.55
CA ILE A 380 10.74 -7.48 2.31
C ILE A 380 10.08 -7.48 0.85
N ILE A 381 9.69 -8.66 0.27
CA ILE A 381 9.30 -9.04 -1.16
C ILE A 381 10.34 -9.36 -2.32
N GLY A 382 10.51 -10.58 -2.88
CA GLY A 382 11.81 -11.02 -3.43
C GLY A 382 11.89 -12.34 -4.15
N HIS A 383 12.95 -12.60 -4.93
CA HIS A 383 13.01 -13.48 -6.12
C HIS A 383 11.72 -14.13 -6.59
N VAL A 384 10.83 -13.36 -7.23
CA VAL A 384 9.67 -13.91 -7.94
C VAL A 384 10.11 -14.58 -9.25
N ARG A 385 10.12 -15.92 -9.32
CA ARG A 385 10.09 -16.67 -10.60
C ARG A 385 8.94 -17.66 -10.59
N GLY A 386 7.76 -17.22 -11.05
CA GLY A 386 6.71 -18.14 -11.45
C GLY A 386 6.95 -18.58 -12.90
N LYS A 387 7.11 -19.87 -13.16
CA LYS A 387 6.87 -20.41 -14.50
C LYS A 387 5.40 -20.15 -14.85
N THR A 388 5.21 -19.71 -16.08
CA THR A 388 3.97 -19.44 -16.79
C THR A 388 2.93 -20.54 -16.64
N SER A 389 2.02 -20.37 -15.69
CA SER A 389 0.65 -20.90 -15.75
C SER A 389 -0.21 -20.18 -14.70
N GLY A 390 -0.57 -18.91 -14.97
CA GLY A 390 -1.63 -18.21 -14.23
C GLY A 390 -1.27 -16.92 -13.49
N MET A 391 0.00 -16.47 -13.45
CA MET A 391 0.33 -15.17 -12.85
C MET A 391 0.07 -14.05 -13.87
N THR A 392 -0.99 -13.26 -13.69
CA THR A 392 -1.30 -12.12 -14.55
C THR A 392 -0.34 -10.95 -14.27
N VAL A 393 0.01 -10.19 -15.31
CA VAL A 393 0.89 -9.00 -15.29
C VAL A 393 0.57 -8.02 -14.13
N SER A 394 -0.71 -7.95 -13.76
CA SER A 394 -1.23 -7.09 -12.68
C SER A 394 -0.66 -7.35 -11.27
N ASN A 395 -0.21 -8.56 -10.94
CA ASN A 395 0.36 -8.84 -9.61
C ASN A 395 1.75 -8.23 -9.42
N GLN A 396 2.49 -8.00 -10.51
CA GLN A 396 3.83 -7.39 -10.45
C GLN A 396 3.74 -5.89 -10.18
N GLU A 397 2.76 -5.20 -10.76
CA GLU A 397 2.53 -3.76 -10.52
C GLU A 397 2.14 -3.49 -9.06
N ILE A 398 1.27 -4.33 -8.49
CA ILE A 398 0.89 -4.23 -7.07
C ILE A 398 2.10 -4.40 -6.16
N VAL A 399 2.96 -5.39 -6.44
CA VAL A 399 4.21 -5.60 -5.69
C VAL A 399 5.13 -4.39 -5.79
N GLN A 400 5.29 -3.80 -6.97
CA GLN A 400 6.10 -2.59 -7.14
C GLN A 400 5.56 -1.40 -6.33
N ARG A 401 4.24 -1.20 -6.28
CA ARG A 401 3.62 -0.15 -5.47
C ARG A 401 3.87 -0.38 -3.97
N VAL A 402 3.79 -1.62 -3.48
CA VAL A 402 4.12 -1.94 -2.08
C VAL A 402 5.61 -1.71 -1.78
N ILE A 403 6.51 -2.02 -2.71
CA ILE A 403 7.95 -1.71 -2.58
C ILE A 403 8.17 -0.20 -2.43
N ILE A 404 7.41 0.63 -3.16
CA ILE A 404 7.47 2.09 -3.02
C ILE A 404 7.08 2.50 -1.59
N GLN A 405 6.05 1.89 -0.99
CA GLN A 405 5.69 2.16 0.41
C GLN A 405 6.87 1.84 1.35
N TYR A 406 7.56 0.72 1.15
CA TYR A 406 8.71 0.37 1.98
C TYR A 406 9.92 1.28 1.80
N LYS A 407 10.07 1.94 0.65
CA LYS A 407 11.15 2.93 0.46
C LYS A 407 11.00 4.11 1.43
N PHE A 408 9.81 4.40 1.96
CA PHE A 408 9.64 5.45 2.97
C PHE A 408 10.44 5.19 4.24
N LEU A 409 10.61 3.93 4.67
CA LEU A 409 11.45 3.57 5.83
C LEU A 409 12.92 4.00 5.65
N TRP A 410 13.37 4.11 4.40
CA TRP A 410 14.74 4.50 4.04
C TRP A 410 14.84 5.95 3.57
N SER A 411 13.75 6.72 3.67
CA SER A 411 13.79 8.14 3.36
C SER A 411 14.65 8.89 4.38
N LYS A 412 15.30 9.98 3.96
CA LYS A 412 16.12 10.82 4.85
C LYS A 412 15.34 11.23 6.11
N SER A 413 14.07 11.59 5.95
CA SER A 413 13.19 11.98 7.06
C SER A 413 12.95 10.83 8.05
N PHE A 414 12.64 9.61 7.58
CA PHE A 414 12.47 8.46 8.48
C PHE A 414 13.76 8.04 9.14
N VAL A 415 14.87 8.04 8.41
CA VAL A 415 16.16 7.63 8.94
C VAL A 415 16.61 8.63 10.00
N ASN A 416 16.48 9.93 9.74
CA ASN A 416 16.77 10.94 10.76
C ASN A 416 15.83 10.78 11.95
N MET A 417 14.52 10.65 11.75
CA MET A 417 13.58 10.58 12.87
C MET A 417 13.70 9.29 13.71
N LEU A 418 13.96 8.16 13.06
CA LEU A 418 14.16 6.89 13.76
C LEU A 418 15.52 6.88 14.46
N PHE A 419 16.58 7.39 13.82
CA PHE A 419 18.00 7.24 14.23
C PHE A 419 18.70 8.51 14.76
N GLU A 420 18.02 9.65 14.85
CA GLU A 420 18.56 10.84 15.53
C GLU A 420 18.80 10.53 17.00
N SER A 421 19.91 11.08 17.49
CA SER A 421 20.38 10.90 18.86
C SER A 421 19.26 11.20 19.85
N ILE A 422 18.90 10.19 20.65
CA ILE A 422 18.22 10.38 21.93
C ILE A 422 18.96 11.54 22.62
N PRO A 423 18.31 12.66 22.95
CA PRO A 423 18.99 13.75 23.64
C PRO A 423 19.60 13.19 24.92
N THR A 424 20.93 13.19 24.98
CA THR A 424 21.66 13.04 26.23
C THR A 424 21.33 14.29 27.05
N THR A 425 20.28 14.16 27.88
CA THR A 425 19.97 15.00 29.04
C THR A 425 20.24 16.50 28.94
N SER A 426 19.19 17.31 28.91
CA SER A 426 19.04 18.36 29.93
C SER A 426 17.57 18.81 30.04
N SER A 427 17.11 18.81 31.29
CA SER A 427 15.92 19.48 31.86
C SER A 427 14.53 19.19 31.27
N GLY A 428 13.69 18.52 32.08
CA GLY A 428 12.23 18.55 31.92
C GLY A 428 11.56 17.28 32.43
N ASN A 429 11.03 17.34 33.65
CA ASN A 429 10.40 16.26 34.40
C ASN A 429 9.33 15.46 33.62
N GLN A 430 9.45 14.13 33.61
CA GLN A 430 8.37 13.19 34.00
C GLN A 430 8.92 11.75 34.08
N SER A 431 8.45 11.04 35.11
CA SER A 431 8.94 9.76 35.63
C SER A 431 8.66 8.57 34.71
N LEU A 432 9.67 8.14 33.94
CA LEU A 432 9.82 6.74 33.53
C LEU A 432 11.10 6.21 34.19
N SER A 433 11.02 5.06 34.85
CA SER A 433 12.12 4.48 35.63
C SER A 433 13.41 4.38 34.79
N THR A 434 14.50 4.88 35.36
CA THR A 434 15.85 4.97 34.77
C THR A 434 16.33 3.66 34.17
N ALA A 435 15.98 2.51 34.76
CA ALA A 435 16.29 1.18 34.24
C ALA A 435 15.66 0.86 32.88
N LYS A 436 14.45 1.36 32.57
CA LYS A 436 13.83 1.16 31.25
C LYS A 436 14.53 1.99 30.17
N LYS A 437 14.97 3.22 30.48
CA LYS A 437 15.70 4.08 29.53
C LYS A 437 17.06 3.50 29.13
N GLU A 438 17.81 2.93 30.07
CA GLU A 438 19.11 2.29 29.79
C GLU A 438 18.97 1.02 28.93
N THR A 439 17.99 0.18 29.26
CA THR A 439 17.70 -1.03 28.48
C THR A 439 17.30 -0.69 27.04
N ILE A 440 16.50 0.37 26.84
CA ILE A 440 16.02 0.82 25.53
C ILE A 440 17.16 1.42 24.69
N SER A 441 18.04 2.24 25.27
CA SER A 441 19.22 2.77 24.59
C SER A 441 20.17 1.66 24.13
N THR A 442 20.35 0.65 24.97
CA THR A 442 21.21 -0.51 24.69
C THR A 442 20.66 -1.34 23.53
N ILE A 443 19.35 -1.62 23.51
CA ILE A 443 18.69 -2.32 22.41
C ILE A 443 18.85 -1.54 21.10
N TYR A 444 18.67 -0.22 21.13
CA TYR A 444 18.80 0.65 19.97
C TYR A 444 20.23 0.65 19.38
N LEU A 445 21.24 0.73 20.24
CA LEU A 445 22.65 0.65 19.86
C LEU A 445 22.98 -0.71 19.24
N ILE A 446 22.50 -1.80 19.83
CA ILE A 446 22.67 -3.17 19.30
C ILE A 446 22.05 -3.28 17.90
N PHE A 447 20.84 -2.77 17.69
CA PHE A 447 20.21 -2.78 16.37
C PHE A 447 21.00 -2.00 15.32
N ARG A 448 21.53 -0.82 15.68
CA ARG A 448 22.36 -0.02 14.77
C ARG A 448 23.61 -0.78 14.34
N ILE A 449 24.31 -1.40 15.30
CA ILE A 449 25.53 -2.17 15.03
C ILE A 449 25.21 -3.39 14.15
N VAL A 450 24.17 -4.15 14.48
CA VAL A 450 23.75 -5.33 13.71
C VAL A 450 23.36 -4.92 12.29
N TYR A 451 22.63 -3.82 12.12
CA TYR A 451 22.26 -3.29 10.80
C TYR A 451 23.50 -2.92 9.98
N ILE A 452 24.39 -2.09 10.53
CA ILE A 452 25.62 -1.65 9.85
C ILE A 452 26.44 -2.86 9.43
N HIS A 453 26.63 -3.83 10.33
CA HIS A 453 27.37 -5.05 10.03
C HIS A 453 26.71 -5.85 8.90
N ARG A 454 25.39 -6.09 8.96
CA ARG A 454 24.67 -6.87 7.94
C ARG A 454 24.66 -6.17 6.58
N MET A 455 24.44 -4.86 6.53
CA MET A 455 24.48 -4.08 5.30
C MET A 455 25.89 -4.07 4.71
N SER A 456 26.92 -3.96 5.55
CA SER A 456 28.33 -4.04 5.11
C SER A 456 28.60 -5.40 4.45
N VAL A 457 28.28 -6.51 5.13
CA VAL A 457 28.42 -7.87 4.57
C VAL A 457 27.65 -8.04 3.26
N TYR A 458 26.44 -7.49 3.17
CA TYR A 458 25.65 -7.57 1.94
C TYR A 458 26.36 -6.89 0.76
N ARG A 459 26.83 -5.66 0.99
CA ARG A 459 27.48 -4.84 -0.04
C ARG A 459 28.86 -5.35 -0.44
N THR A 460 29.66 -5.84 0.52
CA THR A 460 31.06 -6.25 0.28
C THR A 460 31.22 -7.72 -0.06
N TYR A 461 30.35 -8.61 0.43
CA TYR A 461 30.50 -10.05 0.25
C TYR A 461 29.30 -10.69 -0.44
N THR A 462 28.07 -10.50 0.05
CA THR A 462 26.89 -11.27 -0.41
C THR A 462 26.61 -11.09 -1.90
N ARG A 463 26.72 -9.88 -2.45
CA ARG A 463 26.46 -9.59 -3.87
C ARG A 463 27.44 -10.26 -4.83
N ILE A 464 28.67 -10.53 -4.38
CA ILE A 464 29.77 -11.07 -5.19
C ILE A 464 30.27 -12.43 -4.66
N LYS A 465 29.45 -13.10 -3.85
CA LYS A 465 29.82 -14.33 -3.13
C LYS A 465 30.34 -15.43 -4.07
N ASN A 466 29.71 -15.60 -5.23
CA ASN A 466 30.09 -16.63 -6.18
C ASN A 466 31.45 -16.34 -6.83
N GLN A 467 31.70 -15.08 -7.19
CA GLN A 467 32.96 -14.62 -7.77
C GLN A 467 34.12 -14.78 -6.77
N ILE A 468 33.90 -14.38 -5.50
CA ILE A 468 34.88 -14.56 -4.42
C ILE A 468 35.17 -16.05 -4.20
N LYS A 469 34.15 -16.91 -4.21
CA LYS A 469 34.32 -18.35 -4.04
C LYS A 469 35.23 -18.94 -5.13
N MET A 470 34.94 -18.65 -6.41
CA MET A 470 35.75 -19.14 -7.52
C MET A 470 37.18 -18.60 -7.49
N PHE A 471 37.36 -17.31 -7.18
CA PHE A 471 38.69 -16.71 -7.01
C PHE A 471 39.47 -17.39 -5.88
N SER A 472 38.82 -17.62 -4.73
CA SER A 472 39.46 -18.28 -3.58
C SER A 472 39.83 -19.73 -3.89
N GLU A 473 38.99 -20.47 -4.60
CA GLU A 473 39.28 -21.84 -5.03
C GLU A 473 40.50 -21.86 -5.97
N GLY A 474 40.53 -21.01 -7.00
CA GLY A 474 41.70 -20.89 -7.89
C GLY A 474 42.97 -20.40 -7.21
N PHE A 475 42.86 -19.49 -6.24
CA PHE A 475 44.03 -19.05 -5.46
C PHE A 475 44.59 -20.19 -4.59
N LYS A 476 43.70 -20.99 -3.99
CA LYS A 476 44.07 -22.14 -3.14
C LYS A 476 44.70 -23.30 -3.90
N THR A 477 44.51 -23.40 -5.22
CA THR A 477 45.24 -24.41 -6.02
C THR A 477 46.72 -24.08 -6.15
N LEU A 478 47.10 -22.80 -6.01
CA LEU A 478 48.48 -22.33 -6.10
C LEU A 478 49.11 -22.13 -4.72
N MET A 479 48.35 -21.60 -3.76
CA MET A 479 48.82 -21.22 -2.43
C MET A 479 48.11 -22.02 -1.34
N LYS A 480 48.89 -22.71 -0.50
CA LYS A 480 48.35 -23.45 0.65
C LYS A 480 47.75 -22.49 1.69
N PRO A 481 46.52 -22.76 2.20
CA PRO A 481 45.86 -21.90 3.20
C PRO A 481 46.73 -21.62 4.44
N GLU A 482 47.52 -22.61 4.86
CA GLU A 482 48.40 -22.53 6.02
C GLU A 482 49.47 -21.45 5.85
N TRP A 483 49.94 -21.21 4.61
CA TRP A 483 50.94 -20.18 4.33
C TRP A 483 50.36 -18.77 4.33
N ILE A 484 49.13 -18.63 3.83
CA ILE A 484 48.45 -17.33 3.75
C ILE A 484 48.04 -16.87 5.16
N ASN A 485 47.61 -17.80 6.01
CA ASN A 485 47.18 -17.51 7.38
C ASN A 485 48.32 -17.04 8.30
N MET A 486 49.59 -17.15 7.87
CA MET A 486 50.74 -16.59 8.60
C MET A 486 50.83 -15.06 8.49
N PHE A 487 50.15 -14.46 7.50
CA PHE A 487 50.20 -13.02 7.22
C PHE A 487 48.90 -12.34 7.64
N SER A 488 49.02 -11.16 8.25
CA SER A 488 47.90 -10.23 8.41
C SER A 488 47.49 -9.61 7.07
N VAL A 489 46.32 -8.97 7.01
CA VAL A 489 45.80 -8.36 5.76
C VAL A 489 46.79 -7.36 5.13
N PRO A 490 47.42 -6.43 5.89
CA PRO A 490 48.42 -5.52 5.33
C PRO A 490 49.70 -6.22 4.85
N GLU A 491 50.17 -7.24 5.57
CA GLU A 491 51.37 -8.00 5.20
C GLU A 491 51.14 -8.83 3.93
N LEU A 492 49.96 -9.44 3.79
CA LEU A 492 49.58 -10.16 2.58
C LEU A 492 49.49 -9.21 1.37
N GLN A 493 48.98 -7.99 1.58
CA GLN A 493 48.96 -6.95 0.55
C GLN A 493 50.38 -6.54 0.14
N GLN A 494 51.30 -6.42 1.09
CA GLN A 494 52.72 -6.11 0.84
C GLN A 494 53.43 -7.26 0.13
N LEU A 495 53.13 -8.51 0.49
CA LEU A 495 53.68 -9.69 -0.17
C LEU A 495 53.28 -9.76 -1.65
N ILE A 496 52.00 -9.51 -1.95
CA ILE A 496 51.48 -9.57 -3.32
C ILE A 496 51.93 -8.37 -4.16
N SER A 497 52.02 -7.19 -3.54
CA SER A 497 52.23 -5.93 -4.26
C SER A 497 53.64 -5.33 -4.13
N GLY A 498 54.52 -5.94 -3.34
CA GLY A 498 55.80 -5.39 -2.95
C GLY A 498 55.72 -4.32 -1.83
N GLU A 499 56.90 -3.92 -1.35
CA GLU A 499 57.05 -2.79 -0.44
C GLU A 499 56.65 -1.50 -1.17
N SER A 500 55.88 -0.62 -0.51
CA SER A 500 55.43 0.64 -1.10
C SER A 500 56.61 1.59 -1.29
N SER A 501 57.26 1.63 -2.45
CA SER A 501 58.29 2.63 -2.75
C SER A 501 57.79 4.06 -2.53
N ASP A 502 58.69 4.98 -2.18
CA ASP A 502 58.32 6.40 -2.11
C ASP A 502 57.85 6.89 -3.50
N ILE A 503 57.04 7.94 -3.50
CA ILE A 503 56.49 8.52 -4.72
C ILE A 503 57.59 9.24 -5.48
N ASP A 504 57.75 8.92 -6.76
CA ASP A 504 58.59 9.69 -7.67
C ASP A 504 57.92 11.05 -7.95
N LEU A 505 58.35 12.06 -7.21
CA LEU A 505 57.83 13.42 -7.33
C LEU A 505 58.21 14.07 -8.67
N GLU A 506 59.32 13.67 -9.29
CA GLU A 506 59.73 14.21 -10.59
C GLU A 506 58.87 13.63 -11.72
N ASP A 507 58.59 12.32 -11.68
CA ASP A 507 57.62 11.70 -12.61
C ASP A 507 56.23 12.32 -12.43
N LEU A 508 55.78 12.53 -11.19
CA LEU A 508 54.51 13.20 -10.90
C LEU A 508 54.47 14.62 -11.47
N LYS A 509 55.52 15.41 -11.25
CA LYS A 509 55.65 16.82 -11.68
C LYS A 509 55.71 16.96 -13.20
N SER A 510 56.28 15.99 -13.90
CA SER A 510 56.38 15.97 -15.36
C SER A 510 55.06 15.63 -16.08
N ASN A 511 54.12 14.99 -15.39
CA ASN A 511 52.85 14.51 -15.96
C ASN A 511 51.60 15.26 -15.46
N ILE A 512 51.75 16.53 -15.07
CA ILE A 512 50.64 17.35 -14.53
C ILE A 512 50.07 18.35 -15.52
N VAL A 513 48.75 18.49 -15.47
CA VAL A 513 48.00 19.54 -16.17
C VAL A 513 47.61 20.64 -15.18
N TYR A 514 47.87 21.90 -15.52
CA TYR A 514 47.44 23.06 -14.71
C TYR A 514 46.19 23.72 -15.32
N GLN A 515 45.25 24.15 -14.49
CA GLN A 515 44.00 24.80 -14.89
C GLN A 515 43.66 26.00 -13.98
N GLY A 516 42.79 26.90 -14.46
CA GLY A 516 42.31 28.05 -13.68
C GLY A 516 43.38 29.12 -13.40
N GLY A 517 44.28 29.40 -14.33
CA GLY A 517 45.33 30.42 -14.15
C GLY A 517 46.60 29.93 -13.43
N TYR A 518 46.61 28.71 -12.90
CA TYR A 518 47.86 28.07 -12.47
C TYR A 518 48.69 27.59 -13.66
N HIS A 519 50.00 27.66 -13.46
CA HIS A 519 51.04 27.26 -14.40
C HIS A 519 52.32 26.97 -13.60
N ARG A 520 53.29 26.29 -14.23
CA ARG A 520 54.49 25.75 -13.55
C ARG A 520 55.30 26.80 -12.76
N THR A 521 55.30 28.06 -13.20
CA THR A 521 56.05 29.15 -12.55
C THR A 521 55.27 29.89 -11.46
N HIS A 522 53.99 29.59 -11.28
CA HIS A 522 53.14 30.26 -10.29
C HIS A 522 53.67 30.06 -8.86
N PRO A 523 53.72 31.10 -8.01
CA PRO A 523 54.28 31.01 -6.65
C PRO A 523 53.67 29.87 -5.80
N VAL A 524 52.34 29.74 -5.81
CA VAL A 524 51.62 28.68 -5.08
C VAL A 524 51.98 27.28 -5.55
N ILE A 525 52.23 27.09 -6.85
CA ILE A 525 52.64 25.80 -7.41
C ILE A 525 54.08 25.48 -6.98
N LYS A 526 54.98 26.47 -7.01
CA LYS A 526 56.35 26.29 -6.48
C LYS A 526 56.33 25.93 -5.00
N TRP A 527 55.48 26.57 -4.21
CA TRP A 527 55.32 26.26 -2.78
C TRP A 527 54.77 24.86 -2.55
N LEU A 528 53.79 24.41 -3.35
CA LEU A 528 53.29 23.04 -3.29
C LEU A 528 54.41 22.02 -3.46
N TRP A 529 55.22 22.16 -4.51
CA TRP A 529 56.34 21.25 -4.77
C TRP A 529 57.41 21.30 -3.69
N GLN A 530 57.81 22.51 -3.26
CA GLN A 530 58.74 22.66 -2.13
C GLN A 530 58.22 22.00 -0.86
N THR A 531 56.91 22.08 -0.60
CA THR A 531 56.29 21.41 0.54
C THR A 531 56.29 19.88 0.41
N LEU A 532 55.99 19.34 -0.77
CA LEU A 532 56.07 17.89 -1.00
C LEU A 532 57.51 17.35 -0.92
N GLU A 533 58.49 18.10 -1.45
CA GLU A 533 59.90 17.71 -1.53
C GLU A 533 60.63 17.87 -0.18
N GLN A 534 60.42 18.98 0.53
CA GLN A 534 61.21 19.35 1.71
C GLN A 534 60.49 19.15 3.05
N ASP A 535 59.16 19.30 3.10
CA ASP A 535 58.42 19.34 4.36
C ASP A 535 57.64 18.05 4.66
N PHE A 536 57.30 17.24 3.65
CA PHE A 536 56.50 16.02 3.79
C PHE A 536 57.36 14.76 3.94
N SER A 537 57.00 13.90 4.89
CA SER A 537 57.56 12.54 5.02
C SER A 537 57.03 11.60 3.92
N ARG A 538 57.64 10.41 3.78
CA ARG A 538 57.15 9.34 2.88
C ARG A 538 55.69 9.01 3.14
N GLU A 539 55.27 8.94 4.40
CA GLU A 539 53.86 8.69 4.75
C GLU A 539 52.96 9.86 4.35
N GLU A 540 53.40 11.11 4.55
CA GLU A 540 52.63 12.30 4.16
C GLU A 540 52.49 12.42 2.63
N ARG A 541 53.53 12.04 1.86
CA ARG A 541 53.46 11.94 0.40
C ARG A 541 52.45 10.88 -0.04
N ALA A 542 52.45 9.70 0.59
CA ALA A 542 51.48 8.65 0.32
C ALA A 542 50.04 9.08 0.64
N LEU A 543 49.84 9.82 1.74
CA LEU A 543 48.55 10.42 2.08
C LEU A 543 48.11 11.48 1.08
N PHE A 544 49.04 12.31 0.60
CA PHE A 544 48.76 13.27 -0.46
C PHE A 544 48.32 12.58 -1.75
N LEU A 545 49.02 11.53 -2.18
CA LEU A 545 48.63 10.81 -3.39
C LEU A 545 47.25 10.16 -3.22
N ARG A 546 46.97 9.58 -2.04
CA ARG A 546 45.65 9.03 -1.72
C ARG A 546 44.57 10.10 -1.72
N PHE A 547 44.89 11.29 -1.19
CA PHE A 547 43.97 12.42 -1.18
C PHE A 547 43.54 12.81 -2.59
N VAL A 548 44.42 12.75 -3.60
CA VAL A 548 44.07 13.18 -4.95
C VAL A 548 43.64 12.05 -5.90
N THR A 549 44.12 10.83 -5.70
CA THR A 549 43.89 9.69 -6.63
C THR A 549 43.10 8.55 -6.00
N SER A 550 42.78 8.63 -4.70
CA SER A 550 42.25 7.53 -3.90
C SER A 550 43.20 6.31 -3.75
N SER A 551 44.41 6.38 -4.28
CA SER A 551 45.48 5.38 -4.12
C SER A 551 46.65 5.96 -3.35
N SER A 552 47.17 5.23 -2.35
CA SER A 552 48.41 5.62 -1.66
C SER A 552 49.67 5.16 -2.40
N ARG A 553 49.54 4.58 -3.60
CA ARG A 553 50.62 4.03 -4.42
C ARG A 553 50.61 4.64 -5.81
N ALA A 554 51.81 4.91 -6.32
CA ALA A 554 52.01 5.37 -7.70
C ALA A 554 51.57 4.28 -8.71
N PRO A 555 51.06 4.66 -9.89
CA PRO A 555 50.77 3.70 -10.95
C PRO A 555 52.03 2.94 -11.37
N LEU A 556 51.90 1.63 -11.61
CA LEU A 556 53.03 0.79 -12.01
C LEU A 556 53.71 1.24 -13.30
N LEU A 557 52.97 1.88 -14.22
CA LEU A 557 53.46 2.39 -15.50
C LEU A 557 53.86 3.87 -15.44
N GLY A 558 54.00 4.44 -14.25
CA GLY A 558 54.28 5.86 -14.03
C GLY A 558 53.05 6.77 -14.13
N PHE A 559 53.19 8.03 -13.73
CA PHE A 559 52.07 8.98 -13.65
C PHE A 559 51.49 9.38 -15.00
N ARG A 560 52.23 9.15 -16.10
CA ARG A 560 51.74 9.31 -17.47
C ARG A 560 50.54 8.41 -17.79
N SER A 561 50.40 7.27 -17.11
CA SER A 561 49.32 6.32 -17.36
C SER A 561 48.02 6.66 -16.60
N LEU A 562 47.97 7.74 -15.82
CA LEU A 562 46.75 8.18 -15.16
C LEU A 562 45.74 8.66 -16.20
N ASN A 563 44.54 8.07 -16.18
CA ASN A 563 43.42 8.51 -17.01
C ASN A 563 42.20 8.79 -16.13
N PRO A 564 41.77 10.06 -15.96
CA PRO A 564 42.36 11.29 -16.54
C PRO A 564 43.71 11.69 -15.90
N PRO A 565 44.53 12.54 -16.54
CA PRO A 565 45.83 12.97 -16.01
C PRO A 565 45.69 13.77 -14.72
N PHE A 566 46.71 13.70 -13.86
CA PHE A 566 46.71 14.47 -12.61
C PHE A 566 46.66 15.98 -12.91
N THR A 567 45.64 16.65 -12.39
CA THR A 567 45.34 18.05 -12.71
C THR A 567 45.31 18.90 -11.45
N ILE A 568 45.91 20.10 -11.50
CA ILE A 568 45.84 21.10 -10.43
C ILE A 568 45.07 22.31 -10.93
N ARG A 569 43.94 22.64 -10.29
CA ARG A 569 43.09 23.77 -10.65
C ARG A 569 43.08 24.81 -9.54
N CYS A 570 43.25 26.09 -9.91
CA CYS A 570 43.02 27.19 -8.99
C CYS A 570 41.54 27.31 -8.64
N LEU A 571 41.23 27.45 -7.36
CA LEU A 571 39.90 27.85 -6.90
C LEU A 571 39.84 29.37 -6.86
N GLU A 572 39.32 29.98 -7.93
CA GLU A 572 38.77 31.33 -7.83
C GLU A 572 37.42 31.26 -7.11
N SER A 573 37.09 32.29 -6.32
CA SER A 573 35.79 32.42 -5.69
C SER A 573 34.73 32.66 -6.77
N SER A 574 34.19 31.58 -7.33
CA SER A 574 33.00 31.61 -8.16
C SER A 574 31.79 31.86 -7.26
N GLU A 575 31.48 33.12 -7.00
CA GLU A 575 30.11 33.50 -6.69
C GLU A 575 29.36 33.55 -8.01
N HIS A 576 28.48 32.56 -8.20
CA HIS A 576 27.32 32.51 -9.08
C HIS A 576 27.50 32.98 -10.54
N GLU A 577 27.32 32.04 -11.46
CA GLU A 577 26.91 32.33 -12.85
C GLU A 577 25.56 33.08 -12.82
N GLU A 578 25.61 34.41 -12.71
CA GLU A 578 24.52 35.29 -13.10
C GLU A 578 25.00 36.13 -14.29
N GLU A 579 24.24 36.09 -15.37
CA GLU A 579 24.41 36.93 -16.56
C GLU A 579 24.30 38.40 -16.15
N GLY A 580 25.43 39.11 -16.16
CA GLY A 580 25.50 40.52 -15.79
C GLY A 580 26.77 41.21 -16.31
N ASP A 581 26.59 42.47 -16.71
CA ASP A 581 27.42 43.24 -17.63
C ASP A 581 28.93 43.33 -17.33
N SER A 582 29.73 43.36 -18.41
CA SER A 582 31.19 43.15 -18.43
C SER A 582 32.01 44.18 -17.63
N LEU A 583 31.47 45.35 -17.32
CA LEU A 583 32.16 46.42 -16.58
C LEU A 583 32.15 46.23 -15.06
N GLY A 584 31.14 45.54 -14.51
CA GLY A 584 31.06 45.23 -13.07
C GLY A 584 32.10 44.19 -12.63
N ARG A 585 32.49 43.27 -13.53
CA ARG A 585 33.51 42.23 -13.31
C ARG A 585 34.90 42.80 -13.08
N ILE A 586 35.30 43.82 -13.83
CA ILE A 586 36.65 44.40 -13.76
C ILE A 586 36.82 45.20 -12.45
N LEU A 587 35.80 45.95 -12.04
CA LEU A 587 35.82 46.77 -10.82
C LEU A 587 35.71 45.94 -9.54
N ARG A 588 34.94 44.84 -9.51
CA ARG A 588 34.91 43.92 -8.36
C ARG A 588 36.15 43.04 -8.23
N ASN A 589 36.73 42.60 -9.35
CA ASN A 589 37.96 41.80 -9.33
C ASN A 589 39.10 42.54 -8.62
N MET A 590 39.19 43.87 -8.67
CA MET A 590 40.25 44.60 -7.96
C MET A 590 40.03 44.71 -6.44
N VAL A 591 38.78 44.61 -5.95
CA VAL A 591 38.44 44.84 -4.53
C VAL A 591 38.28 43.55 -3.73
N THR A 592 37.78 42.47 -4.35
CA THR A 592 37.47 41.20 -3.66
C THR A 592 38.65 40.24 -3.53
N ILE A 593 39.73 40.41 -4.31
CA ILE A 593 40.97 39.59 -4.23
C ILE A 593 41.58 39.59 -2.81
N ASN A 594 41.30 40.60 -1.99
CA ASN A 594 42.02 40.78 -0.73
C ASN A 594 41.46 40.01 0.48
N ARG A 595 40.19 39.54 0.51
CA ARG A 595 39.54 39.15 1.79
C ARG A 595 39.18 37.68 2.05
N THR A 596 39.03 36.78 1.07
CA THR A 596 38.40 35.46 1.33
C THR A 596 39.19 34.21 0.90
N SER A 597 40.33 34.32 0.21
CA SER A 597 41.07 33.15 -0.30
C SER A 597 41.87 32.36 0.76
N SER A 598 42.08 32.93 1.95
CA SER A 598 42.98 32.38 2.98
C SER A 598 42.38 31.31 3.91
N GLU A 599 41.05 31.15 3.95
CA GLU A 599 40.40 30.24 4.92
C GLU A 599 40.08 28.85 4.37
N ARG A 600 39.78 28.75 3.07
CA ARG A 600 39.32 27.51 2.41
C ARG A 600 40.42 26.44 2.42
N LEU A 601 40.04 25.19 2.69
CA LEU A 601 40.93 24.03 2.58
C LEU A 601 41.10 23.60 1.11
N PRO A 602 42.23 22.96 0.75
CA PRO A 602 42.33 22.31 -0.55
C PRO A 602 41.35 21.13 -0.60
N SER A 603 40.77 20.88 -1.76
CA SER A 603 39.85 19.75 -1.98
C SER A 603 40.27 18.94 -3.19
N SER A 604 39.80 17.70 -3.28
CA SER A 604 40.11 16.81 -4.39
C SER A 604 38.85 16.25 -5.04
N SER A 605 38.97 15.84 -6.30
CA SER A 605 37.97 15.03 -6.99
C SER A 605 38.68 13.81 -7.53
N THR A 606 38.71 12.75 -6.72
CA THR A 606 39.53 11.55 -6.96
C THR A 606 39.14 10.79 -8.23
N CYS A 607 37.86 10.83 -8.63
CA CYS A 607 37.41 10.29 -9.93
C CYS A 607 38.07 10.97 -11.14
N PHE A 608 38.60 12.18 -10.96
CA PHE A 608 39.22 12.98 -12.02
C PHE A 608 40.70 13.27 -11.78
N ASN A 609 41.33 12.66 -10.76
CA ASN A 609 42.69 12.98 -10.34
C ASN A 609 42.90 14.52 -10.26
N LEU A 610 41.97 15.24 -9.63
CA LEU A 610 41.96 16.71 -9.61
C LEU A 610 42.23 17.23 -8.21
N LEU A 611 43.27 18.06 -8.06
CA LEU A 611 43.50 18.88 -6.88
C LEU A 611 42.97 20.29 -7.11
N LYS A 612 42.01 20.72 -6.30
CA LYS A 612 41.49 22.09 -6.28
C LYS A 612 42.22 22.85 -5.17
N LEU A 613 43.12 23.74 -5.56
CA LEU A 613 44.04 24.41 -4.66
C LEU A 613 43.76 25.93 -4.61
N PRO A 614 43.33 26.48 -3.46
CA PRO A 614 43.16 27.93 -3.29
C PRO A 614 44.46 28.70 -3.49
N ASN A 615 44.36 29.96 -3.94
CA ASN A 615 45.51 30.85 -4.10
C ASN A 615 45.96 31.40 -2.73
N TYR A 616 46.69 30.59 -1.98
CA TYR A 616 47.18 30.96 -0.65
C TYR A 616 48.21 32.10 -0.73
N LYS A 617 48.24 32.96 0.31
CA LYS A 617 49.13 34.12 0.37
C LYS A 617 50.57 33.78 0.76
N THR A 618 50.80 32.67 1.48
CA THR A 618 52.14 32.26 1.94
C THR A 618 52.30 30.74 1.92
N ARG A 619 53.56 30.26 1.79
CA ARG A 619 53.91 28.83 1.84
C ARG A 619 53.47 28.16 3.15
N ARG A 620 53.59 28.86 4.28
CA ARG A 620 53.21 28.33 5.59
C ARG A 620 51.71 28.00 5.66
N ILE A 621 50.86 28.87 5.13
CA ILE A 621 49.40 28.63 5.08
C ILE A 621 49.10 27.41 4.20
N LEU A 622 49.75 27.30 3.04
CA LEU A 622 49.61 26.13 2.16
C LEU A 622 50.00 24.84 2.89
N LEU A 623 51.16 24.83 3.55
CA LEU A 623 51.66 23.68 4.31
C LEU A 623 50.66 23.23 5.38
N ASP A 624 50.23 24.15 6.24
CA ASP A 624 49.34 23.84 7.36
C ASP A 624 47.98 23.33 6.87
N LYS A 625 47.40 23.99 5.85
CA LYS A 625 46.09 23.62 5.28
C LYS A 625 46.13 22.31 4.50
N LEU A 626 47.19 22.08 3.72
CA LEU A 626 47.36 20.84 2.97
C LEU A 626 47.60 19.65 3.90
N ARG A 627 48.49 19.81 4.91
CA ARG A 627 48.76 18.78 5.91
C ARG A 627 47.50 18.44 6.72
N TYR A 628 46.68 19.43 7.06
CA TYR A 628 45.39 19.21 7.67
C TYR A 628 44.46 18.40 6.76
N ALA A 629 44.31 18.81 5.49
CA ALA A 629 43.40 18.16 4.54
C ALA A 629 43.75 16.69 4.27
N ILE A 630 45.04 16.35 4.12
CA ILE A 630 45.46 14.97 3.86
C ILE A 630 45.36 14.06 5.10
N LYS A 631 45.41 14.63 6.32
CA LYS A 631 45.30 13.88 7.59
C LYS A 631 43.88 13.78 8.12
N ALA A 632 42.97 14.66 7.70
CA ALA A 632 41.60 14.71 8.19
C ALA A 632 40.78 13.43 7.93
N ASN A 633 41.27 12.48 7.12
CA ASN A 633 40.62 11.20 6.81
C ASN A 633 39.15 11.34 6.36
N ALA A 634 38.75 12.54 5.92
CA ALA A 634 37.41 12.86 5.48
C ALA A 634 37.20 12.20 4.11
N GLY A 635 36.60 11.02 4.11
CA GLY A 635 36.00 10.47 2.90
C GLY A 635 34.92 11.43 2.39
N PHE A 636 34.94 11.69 1.08
CA PHE A 636 33.88 12.25 0.20
C PHE A 636 32.90 13.35 0.67
N GLU A 637 33.00 13.97 1.85
CA GLU A 637 32.03 15.01 2.30
C GLU A 637 32.68 16.11 3.16
N LEU A 638 33.57 16.90 2.57
CA LEU A 638 33.89 18.26 3.06
C LEU A 638 33.90 19.27 1.90
N SER A 639 32.87 19.19 1.06
CA SER A 639 32.56 20.23 0.06
C SER A 639 31.11 20.68 0.21
#